data_AF-A0A1Q5D9M4-F1
#
_entry.id   AF-A0A1Q5D9M4-F1
#
_cell.length_a   1.000
_cell.length_b   1.000
_cell.length_c   1.000
_cell.angle_alpha   90.00
_cell.angle_beta   90.00
_cell.angle_gamma   90.00
#
_symmetry.space_group_name_H-M   'P 1'
#
loop_
_entity.id
_entity.type
_entity.pdbx_description
1 polymer ?
#
loop_
_entity_poly.entity_id
_entity_poly.type
_entity_poly.pdbx_seq_one_letter_code
_entity_poly.pdbx_strand_id
1 'polypeptide(L)'
;MSLNRRQLMTGALVTAAAATSAGRWATTATAAEHTVRAARGGHYSPNAAPLHPTAFLKLPPGRVTARGWLAGQLGLQLEGLCGRYEEFSHFLDFEGSGWVRPDKGGWEEVPYWLRGYADLAIVTGDAKALAATRRWIDAVLTTQQSDGFFGPKSLRTSLNGGPDFWPFLPLIQALRSWQEYDGDSRIIPFLSRFFRYMNAQGPGAFNTSWIALRWGDGLDSVYWLFNRTGDTFLLDLADKIHRYGADWGDNLVNPHNVNIAQGFREPAQYALRSGAQQDTRDTYGTYAKAMDQYGQFPGGGFAGDENARAGHGDPRQGFETCGIVEFMASHQLLTRITGDPLWADRCEELAFNSLPASLDPSGKAIHYVTSANSVDLDNVPKRDRQFQNGFAMQAFLPGVDQYRCCPHNYGMGWPYFVEELWLATPDNGLAAAMYAPCEVTAKVADGTEVTFTEETGYPFTDTVTLSLRAPKRLRFPLVLRVPAWCAEPEVRVNGQRVTAPAGPAFTRIDRTWSDGDKVTLRLPQRTTVRTWAGNHGSVSVDHGPLTYSLRIGEAYERIGGTEQFPEYAVHATTPWNYGLVLDSARPTASLHRRSTGRAPGDNPFTLENTPLVMTARARRIPEWSADDEHVVAPLQASPARSTEPVEEVTLVPMGAARLRITSFPTASPDAAPWLADRWYRIANRNSGKVLGVDLMSTANSAHVVQFGDTGTADHLWRLVANGDGWYRIRNQHSGKVLGVDLMSTANSAHVVQFDDNDTADHLWQLVPDQDGWYRVRNRNSGKVLGVDGMSTADSAHVVQYDDNGTADHLWQLL
;
A
#
# COMPACT_ATOMS: atom_id res chain seq x y z
N MET A 1 38.79 52.72 14.86
CA MET A 1 39.29 51.88 13.74
C MET A 1 40.20 50.81 14.32
N SER A 2 39.99 49.58 13.84
CA SER A 2 40.75 48.32 14.00
C SER A 2 41.37 47.96 15.35
N LEU A 3 40.90 46.86 15.93
CA LEU A 3 41.74 45.99 16.77
C LEU A 3 41.37 44.53 16.54
N ASN A 4 42.41 43.72 16.35
CA ASN A 4 42.39 42.27 16.34
C ASN A 4 43.44 41.81 17.36
N ARG A 5 43.12 40.87 18.25
CA ARG A 5 44.00 39.77 18.73
C ARG A 5 43.41 39.03 19.94
N ARG A 6 43.22 37.72 19.75
CA ARG A 6 43.45 36.59 20.68
C ARG A 6 43.36 36.85 22.20
N GLN A 7 42.34 36.26 22.82
CA GLN A 7 42.39 35.31 23.96
C GLN A 7 41.10 35.44 24.77
N LEU A 8 40.31 34.36 24.83
CA LEU A 8 39.52 33.98 26.00
C LEU A 8 39.04 32.55 25.80
N MET A 9 39.75 31.63 26.46
CA MET A 9 39.21 30.33 26.82
C MET A 9 38.20 30.49 27.97
N THR A 10 37.43 29.43 28.17
CA THR A 10 36.56 29.08 29.32
C THR A 10 35.14 29.62 29.29
N GLY A 11 34.20 28.68 29.09
CA GLY A 11 32.75 28.90 29.19
C GLY A 11 31.89 27.92 28.41
N ALA A 12 32.30 26.66 28.24
CA ALA A 12 31.43 25.64 27.66
C ALA A 12 30.42 25.18 28.71
N LEU A 13 29.26 25.83 28.75
CA LEU A 13 28.07 25.30 29.39
C LEU A 13 27.57 24.13 28.54
N VAL A 14 27.72 22.92 29.09
CA VAL A 14 27.08 21.71 28.57
C VAL A 14 25.58 21.86 28.78
N THR A 15 24.86 22.28 27.75
CA THR A 15 23.43 22.05 27.65
C THR A 15 23.22 20.62 27.21
N ALA A 16 22.90 19.75 28.17
CA ALA A 16 22.39 18.42 27.89
C ALA A 16 21.05 18.57 27.15
N ALA A 17 21.09 18.48 25.82
CA ALA A 17 19.91 18.29 25.02
C ALA A 17 19.38 16.89 25.32
N ALA A 18 18.31 16.81 26.12
CA ALA A 18 17.48 15.62 26.20
C ALA A 18 16.84 15.40 24.82
N ALA A 19 17.52 14.62 23.98
CA ALA A 19 16.95 14.13 22.73
C ALA A 19 15.85 13.13 23.10
N THR A 20 14.61 13.60 23.12
CA THR A 20 13.44 12.73 23.04
C THR A 20 13.47 12.10 21.66
N SER A 21 14.06 10.91 21.55
CA SER A 21 14.03 10.06 20.38
C SER A 21 12.61 9.50 20.21
N ALA A 22 11.68 10.33 19.74
CA ALA A 22 10.51 9.83 19.05
C ALA A 22 11.04 9.17 17.76
N GLY A 23 10.89 7.85 17.64
CA GLY A 23 11.26 7.11 16.45
C GLY A 23 10.48 7.65 15.26
N ARG A 24 11.10 8.57 14.52
CA ARG A 24 10.55 9.07 13.27
C ARG A 24 10.82 7.99 12.24
N TRP A 25 9.82 7.14 12.00
CA TRP A 25 9.53 6.78 10.62
C TRP A 25 9.19 8.11 9.93
N ALA A 26 10.20 8.77 9.40
CA ALA A 26 9.94 10.00 8.67
C ALA A 26 9.09 9.60 7.46
N THR A 27 7.91 10.20 7.35
CA THR A 27 7.11 10.18 6.11
C THR A 27 7.86 10.87 4.97
N THR A 28 8.92 11.63 5.28
CA THR A 28 9.74 12.33 4.30
C THR A 28 10.58 11.35 3.47
N ALA A 29 10.25 11.26 2.18
CA ALA A 29 10.98 10.48 1.18
C ALA A 29 12.26 11.21 0.74
N THR A 30 13.18 11.46 1.67
CA THR A 30 14.53 11.95 1.34
C THR A 30 15.50 10.78 1.34
N ALA A 31 16.45 10.79 0.40
CA ALA A 31 17.45 9.74 0.33
C ALA A 31 18.20 9.57 1.66
N ALA A 32 18.44 8.32 2.07
CA ALA A 32 19.19 8.06 3.31
C ALA A 32 20.63 8.59 3.22
N GLU A 33 21.25 8.89 4.37
CA GLU A 33 22.64 9.36 4.39
C GLU A 33 23.64 8.23 4.06
N HIS A 34 23.30 6.98 4.40
CA HIS A 34 24.17 5.81 4.28
C HIS A 34 23.71 4.85 3.19
N THR A 35 23.82 5.28 1.93
CA THR A 35 23.51 4.47 0.73
C THR A 35 24.73 3.72 0.17
N VAL A 36 24.45 2.70 -0.65
CA VAL A 36 25.49 2.05 -1.48
C VAL A 36 25.59 2.77 -2.82
N ARG A 37 26.82 3.12 -3.22
CA ARG A 37 27.06 3.84 -4.48
C ARG A 37 26.95 2.91 -5.67
N ALA A 38 26.32 3.39 -6.74
CA ALA A 38 26.32 2.74 -8.04
C ALA A 38 27.74 2.60 -8.62
N ALA A 39 28.06 1.42 -9.13
CA ALA A 39 29.36 1.11 -9.72
C ALA A 39 29.24 0.04 -10.83
N ARG A 40 30.19 0.02 -11.76
CA ARG A 40 30.28 -1.04 -12.79
C ARG A 40 31.08 -2.21 -12.25
N GLY A 41 30.70 -3.42 -12.63
CA GLY A 41 31.40 -4.66 -12.26
C GLY A 41 30.44 -5.74 -11.81
N GLY A 42 30.94 -6.73 -11.08
CA GLY A 42 30.16 -7.83 -10.55
C GLY A 42 30.04 -9.01 -11.51
N HIS A 43 29.62 -10.15 -10.96
CA HIS A 43 29.46 -11.41 -11.70
C HIS A 43 28.08 -11.57 -12.37
N TYR A 44 27.19 -10.59 -12.21
CA TYR A 44 25.77 -10.72 -12.49
C TYR A 44 25.24 -9.54 -13.31
N SER A 45 24.94 -9.78 -14.59
CA SER A 45 24.30 -8.88 -15.57
C SER A 45 24.37 -7.36 -15.26
N PRO A 46 25.58 -6.75 -15.16
CA PRO A 46 25.69 -5.32 -14.93
C PRO A 46 25.21 -4.52 -16.14
N ASN A 47 24.80 -3.28 -15.90
CA ASN A 47 24.42 -2.37 -16.98
C ASN A 47 25.58 -2.14 -17.95
N ALA A 48 25.35 -2.48 -19.22
CA ALA A 48 26.28 -2.24 -20.32
C ALA A 48 26.34 -0.76 -20.67
N ALA A 49 27.50 -0.26 -21.10
CA ALA A 49 27.60 1.11 -21.60
C ALA A 49 26.71 1.28 -22.85
N PRO A 50 25.98 2.40 -23.01
CA PRO A 50 26.10 3.66 -22.26
C PRO A 50 25.23 3.77 -21.01
N LEU A 51 24.46 2.74 -20.62
CA LEU A 51 23.64 2.81 -19.40
C LEU A 51 24.54 3.00 -18.17
N HIS A 52 24.10 3.87 -17.26
CA HIS A 52 24.72 4.11 -15.96
C HIS A 52 24.57 2.87 -15.06
N PRO A 53 25.54 2.62 -14.16
CA PRO A 53 25.49 1.48 -13.26
C PRO A 53 24.36 1.59 -12.22
N THR A 54 24.00 0.46 -11.62
CA THR A 54 23.15 0.35 -10.43
C THR A 54 24.00 0.14 -9.17
N ALA A 55 23.41 0.35 -7.99
CA ALA A 55 24.07 0.07 -6.70
C ALA A 55 24.19 -1.42 -6.40
N PHE A 56 23.19 -2.20 -6.82
CA PHE A 56 23.17 -3.64 -6.69
C PHE A 56 22.77 -4.34 -7.99
N LEU A 57 23.08 -5.63 -8.06
CA LEU A 57 22.80 -6.51 -9.19
C LEU A 57 21.84 -7.61 -8.73
N LYS A 58 20.80 -7.88 -9.51
CA LYS A 58 19.85 -8.96 -9.23
C LYS A 58 20.58 -10.30 -9.37
N LEU A 59 20.41 -11.20 -8.40
CA LEU A 59 20.82 -12.59 -8.55
C LEU A 59 19.81 -13.30 -9.48
N PRO A 60 20.24 -14.25 -10.33
CA PRO A 60 19.30 -15.03 -11.13
C PRO A 60 18.20 -15.68 -10.26
N PRO A 61 16.95 -15.76 -10.73
CA PRO A 61 15.89 -16.51 -10.06
C PRO A 61 16.34 -17.93 -9.67
N GLY A 62 15.94 -18.39 -8.49
CA GLY A 62 16.31 -19.70 -7.93
C GLY A 62 17.68 -19.75 -7.22
N ARG A 63 18.42 -18.63 -7.16
CA ARG A 63 19.66 -18.54 -6.36
C ARG A 63 19.44 -18.29 -4.88
N VAL A 64 18.25 -17.83 -4.51
CA VAL A 64 17.77 -17.72 -3.14
C VAL A 64 16.62 -18.71 -2.96
N THR A 65 16.72 -19.56 -1.95
CA THR A 65 15.69 -20.55 -1.59
C THR A 65 15.12 -20.20 -0.23
N ALA A 66 13.80 -20.04 -0.14
CA ALA A 66 13.13 -19.77 1.11
C ALA A 66 13.24 -20.95 2.10
N ARG A 67 13.23 -20.64 3.39
CA ARG A 67 13.18 -21.61 4.50
C ARG A 67 12.16 -21.16 5.53
N GLY A 68 11.91 -21.99 6.55
CA GLY A 68 11.04 -21.64 7.68
C GLY A 68 9.66 -21.12 7.25
N TRP A 69 9.19 -20.08 7.94
CA TRP A 69 7.87 -19.50 7.66
C TRP A 69 7.70 -19.01 6.22
N LEU A 70 8.78 -18.52 5.57
CA LEU A 70 8.69 -18.01 4.20
C LEU A 70 8.47 -19.15 3.20
N ALA A 71 9.12 -20.31 3.42
CA ALA A 71 8.83 -21.51 2.65
C ALA A 71 7.37 -21.98 2.86
N GLY A 72 6.85 -21.86 4.08
CA GLY A 72 5.44 -22.13 4.39
C GLY A 72 4.47 -21.22 3.63
N GLN A 73 4.75 -19.92 3.52
CA GLN A 73 3.94 -18.99 2.72
C GLN A 73 3.95 -19.33 1.23
N LEU A 74 5.12 -19.67 0.66
CA LEU A 74 5.21 -20.11 -0.73
C LEU A 74 4.46 -21.43 -0.95
N GLY A 75 4.50 -22.36 0.01
CA GLY A 75 3.74 -23.60 -0.01
C GLY A 75 2.24 -23.35 -0.06
N LEU A 76 1.71 -22.47 0.81
CA LEU A 76 0.31 -22.05 0.76
C LEU A 76 -0.07 -21.42 -0.57
N GLN A 77 0.80 -20.60 -1.15
CA GLN A 77 0.54 -19.97 -2.43
C GLN A 77 0.53 -20.97 -3.60
N LEU A 78 1.42 -21.97 -3.55
CA LEU A 78 1.53 -23.05 -4.54
C LEU A 78 0.36 -24.05 -4.45
N GLU A 79 -0.07 -24.40 -3.24
CA GLU A 79 -1.20 -25.30 -3.00
C GLU A 79 -2.56 -24.59 -3.07
N GLY A 80 -2.54 -23.26 -3.01
CA GLY A 80 -3.70 -22.37 -2.99
C GLY A 80 -4.01 -21.77 -4.35
N LEU A 81 -4.50 -20.52 -4.30
CA LEU A 81 -5.11 -19.85 -5.44
C LEU A 81 -4.14 -19.67 -6.62
N CYS A 82 -2.95 -19.13 -6.41
CA CYS A 82 -2.00 -18.85 -7.50
C CYS A 82 -1.53 -20.14 -8.17
N GLY A 83 -1.11 -21.14 -7.38
CA GLY A 83 -0.49 -22.34 -7.92
C GLY A 83 -1.46 -23.30 -8.63
N ARG A 84 -2.76 -23.17 -8.34
CA ARG A 84 -3.83 -24.04 -8.89
C ARG A 84 -4.87 -23.26 -9.68
N TYR A 85 -4.58 -22.02 -10.05
CA TYR A 85 -5.59 -21.14 -10.65
C TYR A 85 -6.09 -21.65 -12.01
N GLU A 86 -5.22 -22.32 -12.77
CA GLU A 86 -5.56 -22.99 -14.04
C GLU A 86 -6.67 -24.04 -13.90
N GLU A 87 -6.91 -24.57 -12.70
CA GLU A 87 -7.93 -25.60 -12.50
C GLU A 87 -9.35 -25.08 -12.69
N PHE A 88 -9.57 -23.76 -12.61
CA PHE A 88 -10.92 -23.18 -12.67
C PHE A 88 -11.02 -21.77 -13.26
N SER A 89 -9.91 -21.02 -13.42
CA SER A 89 -9.95 -19.74 -14.13
C SER A 89 -10.14 -19.96 -15.62
N HIS A 90 -11.28 -19.52 -16.17
CA HIS A 90 -11.55 -19.64 -17.60
C HIS A 90 -10.62 -18.76 -18.46
N PHE A 91 -9.93 -17.77 -17.87
CA PHE A 91 -8.89 -17.00 -18.54
C PHE A 91 -7.60 -17.81 -18.75
N LEU A 92 -7.36 -18.81 -17.91
CA LEU A 92 -6.18 -19.67 -17.94
C LEU A 92 -6.45 -21.01 -18.66
N ASP A 93 -7.49 -21.08 -19.48
CA ASP A 93 -7.70 -22.19 -20.41
C ASP A 93 -6.58 -22.19 -21.47
N PHE A 94 -5.64 -23.13 -21.31
CA PHE A 94 -4.48 -23.28 -22.17
C PHE A 94 -4.85 -23.37 -23.66
N GLU A 95 -5.86 -24.17 -23.99
CA GLU A 95 -6.28 -24.32 -25.38
C GLU A 95 -7.02 -23.04 -25.82
N GLY A 96 -7.95 -22.53 -25.01
CA GLY A 96 -8.74 -21.34 -25.35
C GLY A 96 -7.95 -20.03 -25.52
N SER A 97 -6.73 -19.96 -25.01
CA SER A 97 -5.97 -18.72 -24.88
C SER A 97 -5.31 -18.22 -26.18
N GLY A 98 -5.45 -16.92 -26.44
CA GLY A 98 -4.74 -16.21 -27.51
C GLY A 98 -3.21 -16.21 -27.38
N TRP A 99 -2.71 -16.48 -26.17
CA TRP A 99 -1.27 -16.64 -25.89
C TRP A 99 -0.71 -17.99 -26.34
N VAL A 100 -1.59 -18.95 -26.68
CA VAL A 100 -1.25 -20.25 -27.25
C VAL A 100 -1.71 -20.33 -28.71
N ARG A 101 -2.91 -19.81 -29.02
CA ARG A 101 -3.51 -19.81 -30.35
C ARG A 101 -3.80 -18.37 -30.81
N PRO A 102 -2.95 -17.75 -31.64
CA PRO A 102 -3.04 -16.31 -31.96
C PRO A 102 -4.36 -15.82 -32.60
N ASP A 103 -5.20 -16.72 -33.13
CA ASP A 103 -6.54 -16.42 -33.63
C ASP A 103 -7.59 -16.22 -32.52
N LYS A 104 -7.28 -16.61 -31.27
CA LYS A 104 -8.14 -16.46 -30.11
C LYS A 104 -7.91 -15.13 -29.39
N GLY A 105 -8.84 -14.80 -28.51
CA GLY A 105 -8.73 -13.64 -27.62
C GLY A 105 -7.80 -13.92 -26.43
N GLY A 106 -7.28 -12.85 -25.84
CA GLY A 106 -6.47 -12.88 -24.63
C GLY A 106 -6.00 -11.47 -24.31
N TRP A 107 -5.89 -11.17 -23.02
CA TRP A 107 -5.39 -9.89 -22.54
C TRP A 107 -4.41 -10.13 -21.40
N GLU A 108 -4.54 -9.44 -20.27
CA GLU A 108 -3.52 -9.41 -19.21
C GLU A 108 -3.55 -10.60 -18.23
N GLU A 109 -4.59 -11.43 -18.20
CA GLU A 109 -4.80 -12.43 -17.14
C GLU A 109 -3.73 -13.52 -17.14
N VAL A 110 -3.47 -14.14 -18.30
CA VAL A 110 -2.38 -15.12 -18.46
C VAL A 110 -1.02 -14.44 -18.23
N PRO A 111 -0.69 -13.28 -18.83
CA PRO A 111 0.55 -12.57 -18.54
C PRO A 111 0.79 -12.27 -17.06
N TYR A 112 -0.22 -11.75 -16.34
CA TYR A 112 -0.10 -11.44 -14.93
C TYR A 112 0.12 -12.70 -14.10
N TRP A 113 -0.71 -13.72 -14.33
CA TRP A 113 -0.58 -14.99 -13.61
C TRP A 113 0.77 -15.64 -13.90
N LEU A 114 1.17 -15.74 -15.17
CA LEU A 114 2.41 -16.41 -15.56
C LEU A 114 3.65 -15.69 -15.02
N ARG A 115 3.60 -14.35 -14.89
CA ARG A 115 4.66 -13.58 -14.23
C ARG A 115 4.88 -14.03 -12.80
N GLY A 116 3.82 -14.11 -11.99
CA GLY A 116 3.96 -14.57 -10.60
C GLY A 116 4.23 -16.07 -10.49
N TYR A 117 3.56 -16.86 -11.32
CA TYR A 117 3.60 -18.32 -11.28
C TYR A 117 4.96 -18.89 -11.70
N ALA A 118 5.61 -18.29 -12.71
CA ALA A 118 6.93 -18.71 -13.15
C ALA A 118 7.96 -18.56 -12.02
N ASP A 119 8.01 -17.39 -11.38
CA ASP A 119 8.93 -17.14 -10.27
C ASP A 119 8.56 -17.97 -9.03
N LEU A 120 7.26 -18.18 -8.74
CA LEU A 120 6.81 -19.11 -7.70
C LEU A 120 7.34 -20.53 -7.95
N ALA A 121 7.22 -21.04 -9.17
CA ALA A 121 7.73 -22.35 -9.56
C ALA A 121 9.25 -22.44 -9.39
N ILE A 122 9.97 -21.38 -9.75
CA ILE A 122 11.44 -21.30 -9.64
C ILE A 122 11.88 -21.29 -8.17
N VAL A 123 11.33 -20.42 -7.33
CA VAL A 123 11.79 -20.29 -5.93
C VAL A 123 11.38 -21.46 -5.05
N THR A 124 10.31 -22.18 -5.41
CA THR A 124 9.90 -23.42 -4.73
C THR A 124 10.60 -24.66 -5.27
N GLY A 125 11.07 -24.62 -6.52
CA GLY A 125 11.61 -25.78 -7.22
C GLY A 125 10.55 -26.86 -7.50
N ASP A 126 9.26 -26.52 -7.46
CA ASP A 126 8.19 -27.50 -7.66
C ASP A 126 8.17 -28.01 -9.12
N ALA A 127 8.34 -29.32 -9.28
CA ALA A 127 8.49 -29.93 -10.60
C ALA A 127 7.23 -29.80 -11.46
N LYS A 128 6.03 -29.83 -10.86
CA LYS A 128 4.76 -29.69 -11.59
C LYS A 128 4.60 -28.25 -12.09
N ALA A 129 4.86 -27.27 -11.23
CA ALA A 129 4.76 -25.86 -11.58
C ALA A 129 5.83 -25.43 -12.59
N LEU A 130 7.05 -25.95 -12.48
CA LEU A 130 8.10 -25.74 -13.48
C LEU A 130 7.72 -26.32 -14.84
N ALA A 131 7.12 -27.51 -14.88
CA ALA A 131 6.63 -28.12 -16.11
C ALA A 131 5.47 -27.32 -16.74
N ALA A 132 4.53 -26.84 -15.92
CA ALA A 132 3.43 -25.99 -16.39
C ALA A 132 3.94 -24.63 -16.91
N THR A 133 4.89 -24.01 -16.22
CA THR A 133 5.56 -22.78 -16.67
C THR A 133 6.23 -22.98 -18.02
N ARG A 134 7.04 -24.04 -18.16
CA ARG A 134 7.68 -24.38 -19.44
C ARG A 134 6.64 -24.58 -20.55
N ARG A 135 5.54 -25.29 -20.28
CA ARG A 135 4.46 -25.52 -21.25
C ARG A 135 3.88 -24.21 -21.80
N TRP A 136 3.58 -23.25 -20.92
CA TRP A 136 3.08 -21.93 -21.33
C TRP A 136 4.12 -21.14 -22.12
N ILE A 137 5.37 -21.09 -21.64
CA ILE A 137 6.44 -20.36 -22.32
C ILE A 137 6.70 -20.94 -23.71
N ASP A 138 6.79 -22.27 -23.83
CA ASP A 138 6.96 -22.95 -25.11
C ASP A 138 5.86 -22.55 -26.09
N ALA A 139 4.60 -22.59 -25.66
CA ALA A 139 3.47 -22.19 -26.49
C ALA A 139 3.54 -20.72 -26.91
N VAL A 140 3.78 -19.81 -25.96
CA VAL A 140 3.93 -18.37 -26.24
C VAL A 140 5.01 -18.12 -27.30
N LEU A 141 6.17 -18.78 -27.18
CA LEU A 141 7.27 -18.59 -28.14
C LEU A 141 6.90 -19.03 -29.57
N THR A 142 6.00 -20.00 -29.74
CA THR A 142 5.51 -20.45 -31.07
C THR A 142 4.56 -19.47 -31.74
N THR A 143 4.01 -18.50 -31.00
CA THR A 143 3.04 -17.53 -31.54
C THR A 143 3.67 -16.39 -32.33
N GLN A 144 5.01 -16.31 -32.40
CA GLN A 144 5.68 -15.19 -33.06
C GLN A 144 5.45 -15.18 -34.57
N GLN A 145 5.09 -14.01 -35.07
CA GLN A 145 4.80 -13.74 -36.46
C GLN A 145 6.05 -13.17 -37.16
N SER A 146 6.03 -13.09 -38.48
CA SER A 146 7.20 -12.76 -39.30
C SER A 146 7.79 -11.37 -39.04
N ASP A 147 6.99 -10.42 -38.57
CA ASP A 147 7.40 -9.05 -38.21
C ASP A 147 7.87 -8.91 -36.76
N GLY A 148 7.83 -9.99 -35.96
CA GLY A 148 8.27 -10.02 -34.57
C GLY A 148 7.16 -9.87 -33.53
N PHE A 149 5.95 -9.47 -33.91
CA PHE A 149 4.78 -9.49 -33.01
C PHE A 149 4.44 -10.93 -32.61
N PHE A 150 3.91 -11.15 -31.41
CA PHE A 150 3.50 -12.47 -30.92
C PHE A 150 2.20 -12.39 -30.09
N GLY A 151 1.63 -13.53 -29.72
CA GLY A 151 0.40 -13.60 -28.93
C GLY A 151 -0.89 -13.28 -29.73
N PRO A 152 -1.98 -12.87 -29.03
CA PRO A 152 -3.30 -12.67 -29.63
C PRO A 152 -3.27 -11.62 -30.75
N LYS A 153 -3.74 -11.98 -31.96
CA LYS A 153 -3.75 -11.08 -33.13
C LYS A 153 -4.62 -9.84 -32.93
N SER A 154 -5.67 -9.94 -32.10
CA SER A 154 -6.55 -8.81 -31.78
C SER A 154 -5.81 -7.64 -31.13
N LEU A 155 -4.74 -7.91 -30.38
CA LEU A 155 -3.94 -6.87 -29.71
C LEU A 155 -3.10 -6.03 -30.67
N ARG A 156 -3.01 -6.38 -31.96
CA ARG A 156 -2.33 -5.55 -32.97
C ARG A 156 -3.05 -4.24 -33.25
N THR A 157 -4.37 -4.19 -33.02
CA THR A 157 -5.23 -3.09 -33.47
C THR A 157 -6.26 -2.64 -32.43
N SER A 158 -6.18 -3.18 -31.19
CA SER A 158 -7.20 -2.95 -30.15
C SER A 158 -7.19 -1.53 -29.57
N LEU A 159 -6.11 -0.75 -29.74
CA LEU A 159 -6.03 0.64 -29.26
C LEU A 159 -6.04 1.62 -30.42
N ASN A 160 -7.23 2.12 -30.76
CA ASN A 160 -7.42 3.11 -31.83
C ASN A 160 -6.82 2.67 -33.18
N GLY A 161 -6.89 1.37 -33.49
CA GLY A 161 -6.29 0.77 -34.69
C GLY A 161 -4.79 0.47 -34.58
N GLY A 162 -4.14 0.81 -33.46
CA GLY A 162 -2.77 0.46 -33.12
C GLY A 162 -2.65 -0.64 -32.06
N PRO A 163 -1.41 -1.07 -31.75
CA PRO A 163 -1.17 -2.20 -30.86
C PRO A 163 -1.39 -1.84 -29.38
N ASP A 164 -1.92 -2.79 -28.62
CA ASP A 164 -1.94 -2.77 -27.15
C ASP A 164 -0.72 -3.50 -26.60
N PHE A 165 0.25 -2.75 -26.10
CA PHE A 165 1.47 -3.32 -25.52
C PHE A 165 1.35 -3.65 -24.04
N TRP A 166 0.27 -3.26 -23.36
CA TRP A 166 0.14 -3.43 -21.92
C TRP A 166 0.27 -4.91 -21.49
N PRO A 167 -0.49 -5.87 -22.05
CA PRO A 167 -0.41 -7.27 -21.62
C PRO A 167 0.95 -7.92 -21.85
N PHE A 168 1.76 -7.38 -22.77
CA PHE A 168 3.07 -7.92 -23.09
C PHE A 168 4.10 -7.64 -22.00
N LEU A 169 3.97 -6.54 -21.25
CA LEU A 169 4.97 -6.16 -20.24
C LEU A 169 5.13 -7.22 -19.12
N PRO A 170 4.06 -7.64 -18.40
CA PRO A 170 4.19 -8.70 -17.41
C PRO A 170 4.62 -10.04 -18.03
N LEU A 171 4.16 -10.36 -19.25
CA LEU A 171 4.58 -11.59 -19.93
C LEU A 171 6.09 -11.60 -20.24
N ILE A 172 6.65 -10.46 -20.67
CA ILE A 172 8.08 -10.32 -20.91
C ILE A 172 8.86 -10.51 -19.60
N GLN A 173 8.35 -10.05 -18.47
CA GLN A 173 8.97 -10.31 -17.16
C GLN A 173 9.03 -11.81 -16.86
N ALA A 174 7.95 -12.56 -17.10
CA ALA A 174 7.95 -14.03 -16.97
C ALA A 174 9.01 -14.70 -17.87
N LEU A 175 9.09 -14.27 -19.15
CA LEU A 175 10.08 -14.79 -20.10
C LEU A 175 11.52 -14.46 -19.67
N ARG A 176 11.76 -13.28 -19.10
CA ARG A 176 13.07 -12.87 -18.58
C ARG A 176 13.49 -13.73 -17.40
N SER A 177 12.62 -13.91 -16.41
CA SER A 177 12.88 -14.78 -15.26
C SER A 177 13.19 -16.21 -15.71
N TRP A 178 12.41 -16.74 -16.65
CA TRP A 178 12.66 -18.07 -17.21
C TRP A 178 13.98 -18.16 -17.98
N GLN A 179 14.33 -17.14 -18.77
CA GLN A 179 15.61 -17.10 -19.47
C GLN A 179 16.78 -17.13 -18.48
N GLU A 180 16.69 -16.38 -17.39
CA GLU A 180 17.74 -16.31 -16.36
C GLU A 180 17.86 -17.61 -15.56
N TYR A 181 16.75 -18.31 -15.33
CA TYR A 181 16.71 -19.58 -14.63
C TYR A 181 17.13 -20.77 -15.52
N ASP A 182 16.43 -20.99 -16.64
CA ASP A 182 16.59 -22.18 -17.51
C ASP A 182 17.73 -22.01 -18.53
N GLY A 183 18.11 -20.78 -18.82
CA GLY A 183 19.07 -20.49 -19.90
C GLY A 183 18.47 -20.64 -21.31
N ASP A 184 17.14 -20.55 -21.45
CA ASP A 184 16.45 -20.75 -22.74
C ASP A 184 16.92 -19.74 -23.81
N SER A 185 17.79 -20.24 -24.69
CA SER A 185 18.43 -19.45 -25.75
C SER A 185 17.46 -18.87 -26.79
N ARG A 186 16.20 -19.33 -26.85
CA ARG A 186 15.18 -18.82 -27.79
C ARG A 186 14.67 -17.43 -27.39
N ILE A 187 14.68 -17.11 -26.09
CA ILE A 187 13.99 -15.93 -25.55
C ILE A 187 14.68 -14.62 -25.97
N ILE A 188 16.01 -14.55 -25.91
CA ILE A 188 16.77 -13.35 -26.30
C ILE A 188 16.47 -12.92 -27.76
N PRO A 189 16.63 -13.79 -28.78
CA PRO A 189 16.30 -13.42 -30.15
C PRO A 189 14.79 -13.22 -30.37
N PHE A 190 13.92 -13.89 -29.62
CA PHE A 190 12.47 -13.67 -29.66
C PHE A 190 12.11 -12.25 -29.20
N LEU A 191 12.63 -11.81 -28.05
CA LEU A 191 12.40 -10.46 -27.51
C LEU A 191 13.05 -9.38 -28.37
N SER A 192 14.23 -9.62 -28.96
CA SER A 192 14.85 -8.66 -29.89
C SER A 192 13.94 -8.38 -31.09
N ARG A 193 13.31 -9.41 -31.68
CA ARG A 193 12.34 -9.21 -32.78
C ARG A 193 11.11 -8.44 -32.33
N PHE A 194 10.56 -8.75 -31.15
CA PHE A 194 9.39 -8.05 -30.63
C PHE A 194 9.69 -6.57 -30.33
N PHE A 195 10.82 -6.27 -29.69
CA PHE A 195 11.20 -4.88 -29.44
C PHE A 195 11.54 -4.11 -30.72
N ARG A 196 12.02 -4.77 -31.79
CA ARG A 196 12.11 -4.13 -33.12
C ARG A 196 10.73 -3.77 -33.66
N TYR A 197 9.74 -4.67 -33.54
CA TYR A 197 8.35 -4.38 -33.88
C TYR A 197 7.79 -3.19 -33.09
N MET A 198 8.01 -3.16 -31.77
CA MET A 198 7.60 -2.05 -30.91
C MET A 198 8.27 -0.73 -31.32
N ASN A 199 9.59 -0.74 -31.52
CA ASN A 199 10.34 0.46 -31.87
C ASN A 199 9.88 1.07 -33.21
N ALA A 200 9.41 0.24 -34.14
CA ALA A 200 8.88 0.68 -35.43
C ALA A 200 7.51 1.40 -35.35
N GLN A 201 6.77 1.29 -34.24
CA GLN A 201 5.42 1.89 -34.13
C GLN A 201 5.44 3.42 -33.98
N GLY A 202 4.36 4.11 -34.33
CA GLY A 202 4.24 5.55 -34.12
C GLY A 202 4.06 5.95 -32.65
N PRO A 203 4.11 7.25 -32.31
CA PRO A 203 3.87 7.76 -30.94
C PRO A 203 2.55 7.27 -30.31
N GLY A 204 1.51 7.08 -31.14
CA GLY A 204 0.19 6.59 -30.74
C GLY A 204 0.21 5.26 -29.95
N ALA A 205 1.21 4.41 -30.21
CA ALA A 205 1.36 3.13 -29.50
C ALA A 205 1.97 3.27 -28.10
N PHE A 206 2.47 4.46 -27.75
CA PHE A 206 3.18 4.73 -26.49
C PHE A 206 2.43 5.69 -25.56
N ASN A 207 1.52 6.50 -26.10
CA ASN A 207 0.85 7.58 -25.37
C ASN A 207 -0.65 7.35 -25.14
N THR A 208 -1.12 6.10 -25.30
CA THR A 208 -2.54 5.74 -25.17
C THR A 208 -2.72 4.61 -24.16
N SER A 209 -3.87 4.56 -23.47
CA SER A 209 -4.27 3.46 -22.57
C SER A 209 -3.34 3.27 -21.35
N TRP A 210 -3.52 2.16 -20.64
CA TRP A 210 -2.76 1.75 -19.45
C TRP A 210 -1.25 1.74 -19.67
N ILE A 211 -0.81 1.33 -20.86
CA ILE A 211 0.62 1.25 -21.19
C ILE A 211 1.31 2.60 -21.05
N ALA A 212 0.66 3.71 -21.42
CA ALA A 212 1.24 5.05 -21.31
C ALA A 212 1.65 5.40 -19.87
N LEU A 213 0.99 4.81 -18.88
CA LEU A 213 1.18 5.08 -17.46
C LEU A 213 2.16 4.10 -16.80
N ARG A 214 2.45 2.94 -17.43
CA ARG A 214 3.15 1.81 -16.79
C ARG A 214 4.49 1.47 -17.45
N TRP A 215 5.05 2.42 -18.20
CA TRP A 215 6.25 2.21 -19.00
C TRP A 215 7.53 1.88 -18.21
N GLY A 216 7.57 2.11 -16.90
CA GLY A 216 8.64 1.61 -16.04
C GLY A 216 8.87 0.09 -16.18
N ASP A 217 7.80 -0.71 -16.29
CA ASP A 217 7.92 -2.16 -16.55
C ASP A 217 8.58 -2.48 -17.90
N GLY A 218 8.35 -1.61 -18.89
CA GLY A 218 8.95 -1.70 -20.22
C GLY A 218 10.42 -1.34 -20.23
N LEU A 219 10.81 -0.22 -19.58
CA LEU A 219 12.22 0.22 -19.50
C LEU A 219 13.12 -0.85 -18.87
N ASP A 220 12.68 -1.46 -17.77
CA ASP A 220 13.45 -2.53 -17.11
C ASP A 220 13.73 -3.70 -18.07
N SER A 221 12.72 -4.10 -18.87
CA SER A 221 12.83 -5.19 -19.83
C SER A 221 13.69 -4.84 -21.05
N VAL A 222 13.62 -3.58 -21.51
CA VAL A 222 14.46 -3.08 -22.61
C VAL A 222 15.93 -3.03 -22.20
N TYR A 223 16.23 -2.52 -21.01
CA TYR A 223 17.61 -2.50 -20.48
C TYR A 223 18.15 -3.89 -20.23
N TRP A 224 17.33 -4.79 -19.71
CA TRP A 224 17.69 -6.20 -19.52
C TRP A 224 18.17 -6.85 -20.83
N LEU A 225 17.49 -6.58 -21.94
CA LEU A 225 17.87 -7.12 -23.24
C LEU A 225 19.11 -6.39 -23.79
N PHE A 226 19.17 -5.07 -23.66
CA PHE A 226 20.32 -4.27 -24.10
C PHE A 226 21.62 -4.74 -23.43
N ASN A 227 21.58 -5.02 -22.12
CA ASN A 227 22.73 -5.53 -21.37
C ASN A 227 23.26 -6.87 -21.88
N ARG A 228 22.45 -7.62 -22.64
CA ARG A 228 22.80 -8.94 -23.21
C ARG A 228 23.19 -8.87 -24.68
N THR A 229 22.62 -7.95 -25.45
CA THR A 229 22.81 -7.89 -26.91
C THR A 229 23.70 -6.74 -27.37
N GLY A 230 23.72 -5.61 -26.64
CA GLY A 230 24.34 -4.37 -27.07
C GLY A 230 23.63 -3.67 -28.24
N ASP A 231 22.44 -4.14 -28.64
CA ASP A 231 21.71 -3.62 -29.78
C ASP A 231 21.19 -2.19 -29.50
N THR A 232 21.75 -1.18 -30.18
CA THR A 232 21.50 0.23 -29.87
C THR A 232 20.06 0.69 -30.13
N PHE A 233 19.29 0.01 -31.00
CA PHE A 233 17.88 0.35 -31.23
C PHE A 233 17.03 0.22 -29.96
N LEU A 234 17.49 -0.57 -28.99
CA LEU A 234 16.83 -0.71 -27.68
C LEU A 234 16.94 0.58 -26.87
N LEU A 235 18.04 1.32 -27.01
CA LEU A 235 18.19 2.63 -26.40
C LEU A 235 17.28 3.66 -27.07
N ASP A 236 17.13 3.59 -28.40
CA ASP A 236 16.15 4.43 -29.11
C ASP A 236 14.72 4.13 -28.65
N LEU A 237 14.40 2.84 -28.42
CA LEU A 237 13.11 2.43 -27.86
C LEU A 237 12.92 2.95 -26.43
N ALA A 238 13.94 2.89 -25.58
CA ALA A 238 13.88 3.46 -24.23
C ALA A 238 13.62 4.97 -24.26
N ASP A 239 14.34 5.71 -25.10
CA ASP A 239 14.17 7.15 -25.27
C ASP A 239 12.76 7.48 -25.81
N LYS A 240 12.20 6.61 -26.64
CA LYS A 240 10.83 6.73 -27.17
C LYS A 240 9.75 6.46 -26.13
N ILE A 241 9.95 5.41 -25.33
CA ILE A 241 9.09 5.05 -24.20
C ILE A 241 8.99 6.23 -23.24
N HIS A 242 10.12 6.76 -22.78
CA HIS A 242 10.17 7.88 -21.86
C HIS A 242 9.54 9.14 -22.46
N ARG A 243 9.87 9.47 -23.73
CA ARG A 243 9.37 10.69 -24.39
C ARG A 243 7.85 10.72 -24.57
N TYR A 244 7.23 9.58 -24.87
CA TYR A 244 5.81 9.52 -25.22
C TYR A 244 4.93 8.93 -24.13
N GLY A 245 5.52 8.30 -23.11
CA GLY A 245 4.83 7.89 -21.90
C GLY A 245 4.36 9.08 -21.06
N ALA A 246 3.62 8.77 -20.00
CA ALA A 246 3.22 9.77 -19.05
C ALA A 246 4.41 10.27 -18.22
N ASP A 247 4.41 11.57 -17.94
CA ASP A 247 5.47 12.24 -17.19
C ASP A 247 5.27 12.07 -15.68
N TRP A 248 5.89 11.03 -15.12
CA TRP A 248 5.91 10.76 -13.67
C TRP A 248 6.92 11.65 -12.92
N GLY A 249 7.46 12.69 -13.55
CA GLY A 249 8.44 13.62 -13.00
C GLY A 249 7.85 14.51 -11.90
N ASP A 250 8.02 14.15 -10.62
CA ASP A 250 7.45 14.84 -9.46
C ASP A 250 5.95 15.16 -9.65
N ASN A 251 5.16 14.20 -10.12
CA ASN A 251 3.76 14.41 -10.50
C ASN A 251 2.90 13.15 -10.33
N LEU A 252 1.63 13.33 -9.92
CA LEU A 252 0.61 12.28 -9.89
C LEU A 252 -0.29 12.40 -11.12
N VAL A 253 0.21 11.93 -12.27
CA VAL A 253 -0.47 12.07 -13.57
C VAL A 253 -1.76 11.28 -13.71
N ASN A 254 -2.02 10.32 -12.82
CA ASN A 254 -3.19 9.48 -12.84
C ASN A 254 -3.56 9.02 -11.42
N PRO A 255 -4.86 8.97 -11.07
CA PRO A 255 -5.26 8.61 -9.71
C PRO A 255 -5.32 7.10 -9.47
N HIS A 256 -5.26 6.24 -10.49
CA HIS A 256 -5.36 4.79 -10.32
C HIS A 256 -4.18 4.26 -9.51
N ASN A 257 -4.46 3.58 -8.42
CA ASN A 257 -3.46 3.23 -7.42
C ASN A 257 -2.34 2.33 -8.00
N VAL A 258 -2.69 1.35 -8.83
CA VAL A 258 -1.71 0.47 -9.49
C VAL A 258 -0.84 1.23 -10.49
N ASN A 259 -1.39 2.23 -11.20
CA ASN A 259 -0.61 3.06 -12.12
C ASN A 259 0.42 3.87 -11.34
N ILE A 260 0.03 4.42 -10.19
CA ILE A 260 0.96 5.12 -9.30
C ILE A 260 2.04 4.14 -8.83
N ALA A 261 1.66 2.97 -8.32
CA ALA A 261 2.57 1.95 -7.78
C ALA A 261 3.60 1.46 -8.81
N GLN A 262 3.25 1.38 -10.09
CA GLN A 262 4.15 0.96 -11.17
C GLN A 262 4.90 2.12 -11.84
N GLY A 263 4.26 3.29 -11.93
CA GLY A 263 4.72 4.43 -12.72
C GLY A 263 5.72 5.32 -12.01
N PHE A 264 5.58 5.52 -10.69
CA PHE A 264 6.42 6.49 -9.95
C PHE A 264 7.94 6.19 -10.01
N ARG A 265 8.31 4.93 -10.24
CA ARG A 265 9.70 4.46 -10.37
C ARG A 265 10.31 4.73 -11.75
N GLU A 266 9.51 5.03 -12.76
CA GLU A 266 9.96 5.19 -14.14
C GLU A 266 11.08 6.24 -14.29
N PRO A 267 11.01 7.43 -13.65
CA PRO A 267 12.07 8.42 -13.77
C PRO A 267 13.44 7.90 -13.27
N ALA A 268 13.50 7.25 -12.10
CA ALA A 268 14.73 6.65 -11.61
C ALA A 268 15.26 5.50 -12.51
N GLN A 269 14.39 4.80 -13.22
CA GLN A 269 14.80 3.83 -14.22
C GLN A 269 15.38 4.53 -15.47
N TYR A 270 14.73 5.57 -15.97
CA TYR A 270 15.23 6.35 -17.09
C TYR A 270 16.54 7.10 -16.78
N ALA A 271 16.79 7.42 -15.50
CA ALA A 271 18.06 7.95 -15.02
C ALA A 271 19.27 7.07 -15.39
N LEU A 272 19.06 5.75 -15.55
CA LEU A 272 20.10 4.83 -16.03
C LEU A 272 20.51 5.14 -17.48
N ARG A 273 19.61 5.69 -18.28
CA ARG A 273 19.87 6.11 -19.66
C ARG A 273 20.31 7.56 -19.75
N SER A 274 19.62 8.47 -19.06
CA SER A 274 19.89 9.92 -19.14
C SER A 274 21.12 10.36 -18.34
N GLY A 275 21.43 9.65 -17.25
CA GLY A 275 22.43 10.07 -16.26
C GLY A 275 21.99 11.26 -15.39
N ALA A 276 20.76 11.73 -15.53
CA ALA A 276 20.26 12.91 -14.83
C ALA A 276 19.87 12.56 -13.40
N GLN A 277 20.49 13.23 -12.42
CA GLN A 277 20.09 13.11 -11.01
C GLN A 277 18.68 13.64 -10.75
N GLN A 278 18.16 14.53 -11.62
CA GLN A 278 16.80 15.05 -11.49
C GLN A 278 15.77 13.93 -11.61
N ASP A 279 15.88 13.06 -12.61
CA ASP A 279 14.96 11.94 -12.80
C ASP A 279 14.89 11.04 -11.56
N THR A 280 16.04 10.78 -10.91
CA THR A 280 16.02 10.05 -9.63
C THR A 280 15.30 10.84 -8.54
N ARG A 281 15.54 12.15 -8.39
CA ARG A 281 14.85 12.98 -7.39
C ARG A 281 13.34 13.04 -7.64
N ASP A 282 12.92 13.04 -8.90
CA ASP A 282 11.52 13.08 -9.28
C ASP A 282 10.75 11.84 -8.83
N THR A 283 11.36 10.65 -8.90
CA THR A 283 10.78 9.43 -8.32
C THR A 283 10.50 9.58 -6.81
N TYR A 284 11.44 10.17 -6.05
CA TYR A 284 11.24 10.41 -4.61
C TYR A 284 10.14 11.46 -4.38
N GLY A 285 10.08 12.51 -5.20
CA GLY A 285 9.04 13.54 -5.13
C GLY A 285 7.64 12.99 -5.41
N THR A 286 7.49 12.20 -6.48
CA THR A 286 6.22 11.54 -6.82
C THR A 286 5.77 10.57 -5.74
N TYR A 287 6.67 9.76 -5.18
CA TYR A 287 6.37 8.89 -4.04
C TYR A 287 5.91 9.71 -2.82
N ALA A 288 6.65 10.79 -2.48
CA ALA A 288 6.28 11.66 -1.36
C ALA A 288 4.88 12.24 -1.54
N LYS A 289 4.53 12.72 -2.74
CA LYS A 289 3.19 13.26 -3.04
C LYS A 289 2.10 12.22 -2.84
N ALA A 290 2.30 10.99 -3.32
CA ALA A 290 1.35 9.89 -3.12
C ALA A 290 1.11 9.64 -1.62
N MET A 291 2.19 9.54 -0.84
CA MET A 291 2.12 9.20 0.59
C MET A 291 1.62 10.37 1.46
N ASP A 292 1.99 11.60 1.14
CA ASP A 292 1.52 12.78 1.86
C ASP A 292 0.02 13.02 1.63
N GLN A 293 -0.46 12.81 0.39
CA GLN A 293 -1.85 13.03 0.04
C GLN A 293 -2.78 11.88 0.44
N TYR A 294 -2.31 10.64 0.33
CA TYR A 294 -3.18 9.46 0.48
C TYR A 294 -2.62 8.38 1.42
N GLY A 295 -1.34 8.44 1.80
CA GLY A 295 -0.64 7.45 2.63
C GLY A 295 -0.70 7.68 4.13
N GLN A 296 -1.74 8.36 4.64
CA GLN A 296 -1.83 8.81 6.03
C GLN A 296 -2.38 7.74 7.00
N PHE A 297 -2.13 6.44 6.75
CA PHE A 297 -2.55 5.33 7.59
C PHE A 297 -1.56 4.15 7.53
N PRO A 298 -1.58 3.21 8.50
CA PRO A 298 -0.61 2.12 8.55
C PRO A 298 -0.81 1.05 7.47
N GLY A 299 0.26 0.30 7.15
CA GLY A 299 0.23 -0.83 6.21
C GLY A 299 1.13 -0.66 4.98
N GLY A 300 1.84 0.47 4.87
CA GLY A 300 2.85 0.73 3.83
C GLY A 300 2.29 1.21 2.48
N GLY A 301 0.98 1.09 2.27
CA GLY A 301 0.26 1.59 1.10
C GLY A 301 -0.35 2.98 1.30
N PHE A 302 -1.29 3.33 0.43
CA PHE A 302 -2.04 4.57 0.47
C PHE A 302 -3.51 4.34 0.10
N ALA A 303 -4.38 5.32 0.39
CA ALA A 303 -5.81 5.26 0.11
C ALA A 303 -6.03 5.19 -1.41
N GLY A 304 -6.34 3.99 -1.88
CA GLY A 304 -6.46 3.66 -3.28
C GLY A 304 -7.17 2.33 -3.42
N ASP A 305 -8.48 2.34 -3.19
CA ASP A 305 -9.38 1.19 -3.37
C ASP A 305 -9.56 0.81 -4.85
N GLU A 306 -9.32 1.76 -5.75
CA GLU A 306 -9.15 1.60 -7.20
C GLU A 306 -8.38 2.83 -7.68
N ASN A 307 -8.99 4.01 -7.48
CA ASN A 307 -8.32 5.29 -7.61
C ASN A 307 -8.14 5.95 -6.25
N ALA A 308 -7.05 6.68 -6.09
CA ALA A 308 -6.89 7.64 -5.01
C ALA A 308 -7.84 8.83 -5.25
N ARG A 309 -8.79 9.03 -4.33
CA ARG A 309 -9.86 10.03 -4.45
C ARG A 309 -9.71 11.09 -3.37
N ALA A 310 -9.81 12.36 -3.75
CA ALA A 310 -9.82 13.47 -2.79
C ALA A 310 -10.98 13.32 -1.80
N GLY A 311 -10.74 13.52 -0.51
CA GLY A 311 -11.71 13.25 0.56
C GLY A 311 -11.85 11.78 0.94
N HIS A 312 -11.10 10.86 0.34
CA HIS A 312 -11.14 9.43 0.69
C HIS A 312 -9.81 8.97 1.31
N GLY A 313 -9.18 9.79 2.16
CA GLY A 313 -7.91 9.46 2.85
C GLY A 313 -8.05 8.64 4.14
N ASP A 314 -9.28 8.35 4.56
CA ASP A 314 -9.57 7.66 5.82
C ASP A 314 -9.04 6.21 5.83
N PRO A 315 -8.60 5.65 6.97
CA PRO A 315 -8.07 4.28 7.06
C PRO A 315 -9.04 3.17 6.65
N ARG A 316 -10.34 3.46 6.50
CA ARG A 316 -11.34 2.55 5.96
C ARG A 316 -11.27 2.39 4.43
N GLN A 317 -10.57 3.30 3.73
CA GLN A 317 -10.42 3.28 2.28
C GLN A 317 -9.57 2.12 1.79
N GLY A 318 -8.45 1.87 2.46
CA GLY A 318 -7.53 0.78 2.13
C GLY A 318 -6.79 0.93 0.81
N PHE A 319 -6.11 -0.16 0.44
CA PHE A 319 -5.26 -0.23 -0.75
C PHE A 319 -5.54 -1.54 -1.50
N GLU A 320 -5.65 -1.46 -2.82
CA GLU A 320 -5.88 -2.62 -3.69
C GLU A 320 -4.75 -3.66 -3.57
N THR A 321 -5.09 -4.95 -3.63
CA THR A 321 -4.10 -6.04 -3.55
C THR A 321 -3.09 -6.02 -4.72
N CYS A 322 -3.49 -5.66 -5.95
CA CYS A 322 -2.52 -5.37 -7.02
C CYS A 322 -1.56 -4.25 -6.65
N GLY A 323 -2.09 -3.17 -6.06
CA GLY A 323 -1.31 -2.05 -5.58
C GLY A 323 -0.23 -2.49 -4.60
N ILE A 324 -0.57 -3.37 -3.65
CA ILE A 324 0.38 -3.92 -2.67
C ILE A 324 1.58 -4.58 -3.36
N VAL A 325 1.35 -5.54 -4.26
CA VAL A 325 2.44 -6.31 -4.87
C VAL A 325 3.24 -5.51 -5.90
N GLU A 326 2.59 -4.61 -6.63
CA GLU A 326 3.27 -3.75 -7.62
C GLU A 326 4.14 -2.71 -6.92
N PHE A 327 3.69 -2.18 -5.78
CA PHE A 327 4.47 -1.24 -4.99
C PHE A 327 5.67 -1.95 -4.34
N MET A 328 5.50 -3.18 -3.85
CA MET A 328 6.63 -4.04 -3.43
C MET A 328 7.65 -4.22 -4.56
N ALA A 329 7.21 -4.60 -5.77
CA ALA A 329 8.10 -4.78 -6.92
C ALA A 329 8.87 -3.48 -7.27
N SER A 330 8.21 -2.32 -7.17
CA SER A 330 8.87 -1.03 -7.38
C SER A 330 9.91 -0.72 -6.32
N HIS A 331 9.60 -0.95 -5.05
CA HIS A 331 10.54 -0.76 -3.95
C HIS A 331 11.78 -1.66 -4.08
N GLN A 332 11.60 -2.91 -4.49
CA GLN A 332 12.71 -3.84 -4.75
C GLN A 332 13.61 -3.33 -5.88
N LEU A 333 13.02 -2.91 -7.01
CA LEU A 333 13.79 -2.35 -8.12
C LEU A 333 14.54 -1.07 -7.72
N LEU A 334 13.88 -0.15 -7.01
CA LEU A 334 14.49 1.09 -6.56
C LEU A 334 15.61 0.85 -5.54
N THR A 335 15.51 -0.18 -4.70
CA THR A 335 16.61 -0.62 -3.83
C THR A 335 17.85 -0.95 -4.66
N ARG A 336 17.69 -1.71 -5.76
CA ARG A 336 18.81 -2.07 -6.65
C ARG A 336 19.41 -0.87 -7.38
N ILE A 337 18.56 0.00 -7.92
CA ILE A 337 18.99 1.16 -8.70
C ILE A 337 19.72 2.17 -7.82
N THR A 338 19.09 2.58 -6.72
CA THR A 338 19.54 3.73 -5.90
C THR A 338 20.53 3.34 -4.81
N GLY A 339 20.53 2.08 -4.36
CA GLY A 339 21.29 1.64 -3.20
C GLY A 339 20.80 2.24 -1.89
N ASP A 340 19.57 2.75 -1.87
CA ASP A 340 18.96 3.39 -0.72
C ASP A 340 18.14 2.36 0.10
N PRO A 341 18.46 2.17 1.40
CA PRO A 341 17.74 1.24 2.26
C PRO A 341 16.27 1.64 2.52
N LEU A 342 15.89 2.90 2.26
CA LEU A 342 14.50 3.35 2.35
C LEU A 342 13.54 2.43 1.61
N TRP A 343 13.90 2.05 0.37
CA TRP A 343 13.00 1.28 -0.47
C TRP A 343 12.83 -0.15 0.05
N ALA A 344 13.88 -0.77 0.59
CA ALA A 344 13.76 -2.06 1.28
C ALA A 344 12.87 -1.97 2.52
N ASP A 345 12.93 -0.87 3.27
CA ASP A 345 12.02 -0.63 4.41
C ASP A 345 10.56 -0.54 3.96
N ARG A 346 10.27 0.15 2.84
CA ARG A 346 8.91 0.24 2.27
C ARG A 346 8.40 -1.09 1.73
N CYS A 347 9.27 -1.91 1.16
CA CYS A 347 8.90 -3.27 0.77
C CYS A 347 8.51 -4.11 2.00
N GLU A 348 9.27 -4.05 3.09
CA GLU A 348 8.96 -4.79 4.33
C GLU A 348 7.66 -4.32 5.00
N GLU A 349 7.37 -3.01 4.98
CA GLU A 349 6.10 -2.47 5.50
C GLU A 349 4.89 -3.10 4.81
N LEU A 350 4.95 -3.33 3.50
CA LEU A 350 3.88 -4.00 2.75
C LEU A 350 3.88 -5.52 2.98
N ALA A 351 5.06 -6.16 2.87
CA ALA A 351 5.22 -7.61 2.90
C ALA A 351 4.78 -8.24 4.22
N PHE A 352 5.05 -7.60 5.36
CA PHE A 352 4.72 -8.17 6.68
C PHE A 352 3.39 -7.69 7.26
N ASN A 353 2.72 -6.74 6.60
CA ASN A 353 1.46 -6.17 7.06
C ASN A 353 0.34 -6.40 6.03
N SER A 354 0.30 -5.61 4.97
CA SER A 354 -0.85 -5.60 4.06
C SER A 354 -0.96 -6.84 3.17
N LEU A 355 0.16 -7.41 2.70
CA LEU A 355 0.14 -8.59 1.82
C LEU A 355 -0.50 -9.83 2.48
N PRO A 356 -0.04 -10.30 3.66
CA PRO A 356 -0.68 -11.46 4.30
C PRO A 356 -2.12 -11.17 4.76
N ALA A 357 -2.45 -9.90 5.07
CA ALA A 357 -3.81 -9.50 5.43
C ALA A 357 -4.77 -9.49 4.22
N SER A 358 -4.25 -9.44 2.99
CA SER A 358 -5.04 -9.47 1.76
C SER A 358 -5.47 -10.88 1.33
N LEU A 359 -5.01 -11.91 2.04
CA LEU A 359 -5.24 -13.31 1.74
C LEU A 359 -5.99 -14.01 2.88
N ASP A 360 -6.85 -14.95 2.52
CA ASP A 360 -7.42 -15.83 3.53
C ASP A 360 -6.30 -16.69 4.16
N PRO A 361 -6.46 -17.18 5.41
CA PRO A 361 -5.41 -17.93 6.10
C PRO A 361 -4.91 -19.19 5.37
N SER A 362 -5.70 -19.74 4.43
CA SER A 362 -5.34 -20.92 3.66
C SER A 362 -4.77 -20.62 2.27
N GLY A 363 -4.68 -19.35 1.86
CA GLY A 363 -4.12 -18.92 0.58
C GLY A 363 -4.97 -19.29 -0.66
N LYS A 364 -6.25 -19.61 -0.46
CA LYS A 364 -7.20 -20.05 -1.49
C LYS A 364 -8.12 -18.94 -2.00
N ALA A 365 -8.18 -17.82 -1.29
CA ALA A 365 -9.00 -16.68 -1.63
C ALA A 365 -8.29 -15.37 -1.25
N ILE A 366 -8.73 -14.31 -1.92
CA ILE A 366 -8.19 -12.96 -1.86
C ILE A 366 -9.37 -12.00 -1.72
N HIS A 367 -9.17 -10.89 -1.03
CA HIS A 367 -10.10 -9.76 -1.12
C HIS A 367 -9.47 -8.61 -1.89
N TYR A 368 -10.30 -7.73 -2.47
CA TYR A 368 -9.80 -6.72 -3.40
C TYR A 368 -9.04 -5.59 -2.69
N VAL A 369 -9.57 -5.10 -1.57
CA VAL A 369 -9.03 -3.95 -0.83
C VAL A 369 -8.65 -4.32 0.59
N THR A 370 -7.42 -3.98 0.98
CA THR A 370 -6.97 -4.13 2.37
C THR A 370 -7.00 -2.79 3.10
N SER A 371 -8.03 -2.59 3.94
CA SER A 371 -8.16 -1.39 4.79
C SER A 371 -7.50 -1.57 6.15
N ALA A 372 -6.85 -0.50 6.65
CA ALA A 372 -6.30 -0.47 7.99
C ALA A 372 -7.39 -0.56 9.07
N ASN A 373 -8.58 -0.03 8.78
CA ASN A 373 -9.79 -0.23 9.58
C ASN A 373 -10.88 -0.91 8.73
N SER A 374 -11.23 -2.17 9.05
CA SER A 374 -12.27 -2.97 8.39
C SER A 374 -12.83 -3.97 9.39
N VAL A 375 -14.13 -3.90 9.69
CA VAL A 375 -14.76 -4.70 10.76
C VAL A 375 -15.73 -5.74 10.23
N ASP A 376 -15.98 -5.70 8.93
CA ASP A 376 -16.80 -6.64 8.19
C ASP A 376 -16.19 -6.84 6.80
N LEU A 377 -16.23 -8.06 6.29
CA LEU A 377 -15.77 -8.47 4.96
C LEU A 377 -16.90 -9.17 4.19
N ASP A 378 -18.10 -8.60 4.17
CA ASP A 378 -19.22 -9.13 3.39
C ASP A 378 -19.03 -9.02 1.87
N ASN A 379 -19.89 -9.73 1.13
CA ASN A 379 -19.95 -9.70 -0.33
C ASN A 379 -21.08 -8.78 -0.83
N VAL A 380 -21.19 -7.58 -0.24
CA VAL A 380 -22.21 -6.58 -0.62
C VAL A 380 -21.52 -5.33 -1.20
N PRO A 381 -21.89 -4.87 -2.41
CA PRO A 381 -21.41 -3.60 -2.94
C PRO A 381 -21.85 -2.42 -2.05
N LYS A 382 -20.93 -1.50 -1.74
CA LYS A 382 -21.19 -0.33 -0.88
C LYS A 382 -21.67 0.85 -1.73
N ARG A 383 -22.88 1.33 -1.49
CA ARG A 383 -23.58 2.34 -2.30
C ARG A 383 -23.37 3.76 -1.79
N ASP A 384 -22.95 3.94 -0.54
CA ASP A 384 -22.60 5.26 0.02
C ASP A 384 -21.21 5.76 -0.43
N ARG A 385 -20.75 5.27 -1.60
CA ARG A 385 -19.54 5.67 -2.33
C ARG A 385 -18.26 5.51 -1.52
N GLN A 386 -18.31 4.71 -0.46
CA GLN A 386 -17.14 4.39 0.33
C GLN A 386 -16.08 3.76 -0.56
N PHE A 387 -16.45 2.70 -1.28
CA PHE A 387 -15.59 2.11 -2.29
C PHE A 387 -16.05 2.50 -3.69
N GLN A 388 -15.11 2.61 -4.61
CA GLN A 388 -15.34 3.16 -5.95
C GLN A 388 -16.03 2.15 -6.87
N ASN A 389 -15.65 0.88 -6.79
CA ASN A 389 -16.14 -0.11 -7.75
C ASN A 389 -17.57 -0.55 -7.40
N GLY A 390 -18.36 -0.85 -8.43
CA GLY A 390 -19.76 -1.28 -8.28
C GLY A 390 -19.96 -2.71 -7.80
N PHE A 391 -18.88 -3.45 -7.53
CA PHE A 391 -18.89 -4.80 -6.99
C PHE A 391 -18.43 -4.80 -5.51
N ALA A 392 -18.67 -5.89 -4.78
CA ALA A 392 -18.24 -6.00 -3.38
C ALA A 392 -16.73 -6.22 -3.30
N MET A 393 -15.99 -5.36 -2.59
CA MET A 393 -14.53 -5.32 -2.62
C MET A 393 -13.84 -5.97 -1.40
N GLN A 394 -14.62 -6.47 -0.43
CA GLN A 394 -14.11 -6.86 0.89
C GLN A 394 -14.13 -8.37 1.16
N ALA A 395 -15.07 -9.13 0.59
CA ALA A 395 -15.12 -10.58 0.79
C ALA A 395 -13.90 -11.32 0.25
N PHE A 396 -13.59 -12.48 0.85
CA PHE A 396 -12.57 -13.38 0.33
C PHE A 396 -13.15 -14.24 -0.77
N LEU A 397 -12.69 -14.04 -2.00
CA LEU A 397 -13.13 -14.76 -3.18
C LEU A 397 -11.92 -15.31 -3.97
N PRO A 398 -12.07 -16.41 -4.72
CA PRO A 398 -11.12 -16.76 -5.78
C PRO A 398 -11.06 -15.69 -6.88
N GLY A 399 -12.16 -14.94 -7.07
CA GLY A 399 -12.16 -13.64 -7.72
C GLY A 399 -11.97 -13.62 -9.25
N VAL A 400 -12.20 -14.74 -9.95
CA VAL A 400 -11.95 -14.90 -11.40
C VAL A 400 -12.47 -13.72 -12.22
N ASP A 401 -13.75 -13.38 -12.08
CA ASP A 401 -14.39 -12.30 -12.81
C ASP A 401 -14.45 -10.99 -12.01
N GLN A 402 -14.89 -11.08 -10.75
CA GLN A 402 -15.19 -9.91 -9.93
C GLN A 402 -13.93 -9.12 -9.55
N TYR A 403 -12.83 -9.82 -9.23
CA TYR A 403 -11.56 -9.22 -8.84
C TYR A 403 -10.50 -9.28 -9.94
N ARG A 404 -10.89 -9.76 -11.13
CA ARG A 404 -10.10 -10.04 -12.34
C ARG A 404 -8.59 -9.79 -12.25
N CYS A 405 -8.11 -8.56 -12.11
CA CYS A 405 -6.68 -8.25 -11.99
C CYS A 405 -5.99 -8.93 -10.79
N CYS A 406 -6.54 -8.74 -9.58
CA CYS A 406 -5.94 -9.10 -8.30
C CYS A 406 -5.50 -10.57 -8.18
N PRO A 407 -6.37 -11.58 -8.40
CA PRO A 407 -6.00 -12.98 -8.26
C PRO A 407 -4.99 -13.46 -9.33
N HIS A 408 -4.92 -12.78 -10.48
CA HIS A 408 -3.89 -13.06 -11.49
C HIS A 408 -2.57 -12.36 -11.15
N ASN A 409 -2.59 -11.17 -10.53
CA ASN A 409 -1.39 -10.37 -10.32
C ASN A 409 -0.63 -10.67 -9.01
N TYR A 410 -1.35 -10.95 -7.91
CA TYR A 410 -0.73 -11.04 -6.57
C TYR A 410 0.38 -12.10 -6.44
N GLY A 411 0.39 -13.08 -7.33
CA GLY A 411 1.29 -14.23 -7.29
C GLY A 411 2.78 -13.87 -7.27
N MET A 412 3.18 -12.67 -7.70
CA MET A 412 4.59 -12.26 -7.62
C MET A 412 5.05 -11.80 -6.22
N GLY A 413 4.12 -11.52 -5.29
CA GLY A 413 4.43 -10.89 -4.00
C GLY A 413 5.53 -11.59 -3.19
N TRP A 414 5.30 -12.86 -2.80
CA TRP A 414 6.31 -13.64 -2.07
C TRP A 414 7.49 -14.11 -2.92
N PRO A 415 7.31 -14.59 -4.17
CA PRO A 415 8.45 -14.99 -5.01
C PRO A 415 9.46 -13.86 -5.24
N TYR A 416 9.00 -12.65 -5.57
CA TYR A 416 9.92 -11.52 -5.76
C TYR A 416 10.55 -11.09 -4.43
N PHE A 417 9.81 -11.14 -3.32
CA PHE A 417 10.39 -10.90 -2.01
C PHE A 417 11.56 -11.85 -1.70
N VAL A 418 11.44 -13.14 -2.04
CA VAL A 418 12.49 -14.16 -1.86
C VAL A 418 13.72 -13.85 -2.71
N GLU A 419 13.52 -13.55 -3.99
CA GLU A 419 14.62 -13.24 -4.91
C GLU A 419 15.42 -11.99 -4.52
N GLU A 420 14.77 -11.07 -3.81
CA GLU A 420 15.32 -9.76 -3.46
C GLU A 420 15.83 -9.70 -2.01
N LEU A 421 15.74 -10.80 -1.24
CA LEU A 421 16.38 -10.91 0.09
C LEU A 421 17.90 -10.67 -0.03
N TRP A 422 18.50 -11.22 -1.08
CA TRP A 422 19.93 -11.17 -1.33
C TRP A 422 20.25 -10.63 -2.71
N LEU A 423 21.18 -9.69 -2.76
CA LEU A 423 21.65 -9.04 -3.98
C LEU A 423 23.16 -9.23 -4.15
N ALA A 424 23.66 -9.11 -5.36
CA ALA A 424 25.09 -9.01 -5.62
C ALA A 424 25.56 -7.55 -5.64
N THR A 425 26.81 -7.32 -5.25
CA THR A 425 27.43 -5.99 -5.33
C THR A 425 28.35 -5.88 -6.55
N PRO A 426 28.50 -4.68 -7.15
CA PRO A 426 29.39 -4.48 -8.31
C PRO A 426 30.88 -4.77 -8.05
N ASP A 427 31.30 -4.83 -6.79
CA ASP A 427 32.66 -5.17 -6.38
C ASP A 427 32.82 -6.63 -5.93
N ASN A 428 32.02 -7.52 -6.55
CA ASN A 428 32.09 -8.97 -6.41
C ASN A 428 31.78 -9.48 -4.99
N GLY A 429 30.90 -8.80 -4.26
CA GLY A 429 30.38 -9.22 -2.97
C GLY A 429 28.88 -9.50 -2.99
N LEU A 430 28.30 -9.57 -1.79
CA LEU A 430 26.87 -9.81 -1.58
C LEU A 430 26.27 -8.78 -0.62
N ALA A 431 24.97 -8.57 -0.75
CA ALA A 431 24.18 -7.74 0.15
C ALA A 431 22.96 -8.52 0.65
N ALA A 432 22.78 -8.61 1.97
CA ALA A 432 21.52 -9.01 2.57
C ALA A 432 20.64 -7.76 2.67
N ALA A 433 19.74 -7.60 1.68
CA ALA A 433 18.93 -6.40 1.48
C ALA A 433 17.65 -6.44 2.29
N MET A 434 17.04 -7.61 2.49
CA MET A 434 15.89 -7.85 3.36
C MET A 434 16.11 -9.15 4.13
N TYR A 435 15.36 -9.36 5.22
CA TYR A 435 15.62 -10.48 6.14
C TYR A 435 14.45 -11.45 6.22
N ALA A 436 14.76 -12.73 6.05
CA ALA A 436 13.84 -13.85 6.23
C ALA A 436 14.65 -15.16 6.21
N PRO A 437 14.16 -16.25 6.85
CA PRO A 437 14.83 -17.54 6.77
C PRO A 437 14.99 -17.97 5.31
N CYS A 438 16.24 -18.10 4.85
CA CYS A 438 16.56 -18.47 3.48
C CYS A 438 17.96 -19.10 3.36
N GLU A 439 18.29 -19.55 2.15
CA GLU A 439 19.66 -19.88 1.75
C GLU A 439 19.95 -19.22 0.41
N VAL A 440 21.11 -18.59 0.26
CA VAL A 440 21.58 -18.01 -1.00
C VAL A 440 22.87 -18.68 -1.43
N THR A 441 22.96 -19.07 -2.70
CA THR A 441 24.23 -19.47 -3.32
C THR A 441 24.60 -18.47 -4.40
N ALA A 442 25.80 -17.90 -4.34
CA ALA A 442 26.23 -16.85 -5.28
C ALA A 442 27.74 -16.79 -5.48
N LYS A 443 28.16 -16.23 -6.61
CA LYS A 443 29.54 -15.98 -7.02
C LYS A 443 30.05 -14.72 -6.35
N VAL A 444 31.23 -14.81 -5.76
CA VAL A 444 31.93 -13.71 -5.09
C VAL A 444 33.40 -13.67 -5.48
N ALA A 445 34.09 -12.58 -5.16
CA ALA A 445 35.51 -12.38 -5.38
C ALA A 445 35.94 -12.72 -6.84
N ASP A 446 36.67 -13.81 -7.03
CA ASP A 446 37.20 -14.30 -8.30
C ASP A 446 36.20 -15.13 -9.13
N GLY A 447 34.92 -15.14 -8.75
CA GLY A 447 33.86 -15.91 -9.40
C GLY A 447 33.56 -17.23 -8.70
N THR A 448 34.20 -17.50 -7.55
CA THR A 448 33.93 -18.68 -6.73
C THR A 448 32.53 -18.59 -6.14
N GLU A 449 31.77 -19.69 -6.21
CA GLU A 449 30.47 -19.81 -5.54
C GLU A 449 30.62 -20.07 -4.05
N VAL A 450 29.84 -19.35 -3.26
CA VAL A 450 29.68 -19.52 -1.81
C VAL A 450 28.20 -19.62 -1.47
N THR A 451 27.89 -20.21 -0.32
CA THR A 451 26.52 -20.29 0.19
C THR A 451 26.42 -19.62 1.56
N PHE A 452 25.45 -18.72 1.73
CA PHE A 452 25.03 -18.25 3.06
C PHE A 452 23.71 -18.92 3.42
N THR A 453 23.66 -19.55 4.60
CA THR A 453 22.38 -19.92 5.23
C THR A 453 21.99 -18.81 6.20
N GLU A 454 20.80 -18.24 6.01
CA GLU A 454 20.20 -17.23 6.88
C GLU A 454 19.21 -17.89 7.85
N GLU A 455 19.61 -17.97 9.11
CA GLU A 455 18.81 -18.54 10.20
C GLU A 455 18.22 -17.40 11.04
N THR A 456 16.90 -17.22 10.94
CA THR A 456 16.18 -16.18 11.68
C THR A 456 14.69 -16.49 11.81
N GLY A 457 14.07 -15.96 12.87
CA GLY A 457 12.61 -15.84 13.00
C GLY A 457 12.09 -14.44 12.65
N TYR A 458 12.93 -13.57 12.06
CA TYR A 458 12.53 -12.24 11.57
C TYR A 458 11.33 -12.38 10.61
N PRO A 459 10.30 -11.51 10.69
CA PRO A 459 10.23 -10.28 11.49
C PRO A 459 9.83 -10.46 12.97
N PHE A 460 9.52 -11.68 13.42
CA PHE A 460 9.03 -11.94 14.79
C PHE A 460 10.13 -12.08 15.85
N THR A 461 11.38 -12.11 15.42
CA THR A 461 12.57 -12.10 16.28
C THR A 461 13.55 -11.03 15.81
N ASP A 462 14.41 -10.58 16.70
CA ASP A 462 15.34 -9.47 16.45
C ASP A 462 16.72 -9.90 15.94
N THR A 463 16.97 -11.20 15.73
CA THR A 463 18.31 -11.73 15.46
C THR A 463 18.36 -12.52 14.15
N VAL A 464 19.34 -12.20 13.31
CA VAL A 464 19.67 -12.86 12.06
C VAL A 464 21.06 -13.48 12.19
N THR A 465 21.18 -14.76 11.88
CA THR A 465 22.46 -15.48 11.80
C THR A 465 22.75 -15.87 10.36
N LEU A 466 23.89 -15.45 9.83
CA LEU A 466 24.37 -15.80 8.51
C LEU A 466 25.58 -16.72 8.64
N SER A 467 25.46 -17.95 8.15
CA SER A 467 26.52 -18.96 8.20
C SER A 467 27.08 -19.20 6.80
N LEU A 468 28.38 -18.97 6.62
CA LEU A 468 29.06 -19.10 5.32
C LEU A 468 29.57 -20.54 5.09
N ARG A 469 29.24 -21.09 3.93
CA ARG A 469 29.96 -22.21 3.31
C ARG A 469 30.78 -21.71 2.12
N ALA A 470 32.09 -21.96 2.12
CA ALA A 470 32.99 -21.51 1.07
C ALA A 470 34.07 -22.56 0.76
N PRO A 471 34.36 -22.87 -0.51
CA PRO A 471 35.33 -23.92 -0.86
C PRO A 471 36.79 -23.52 -0.59
N LYS A 472 37.07 -22.21 -0.42
CA LYS A 472 38.38 -21.66 -0.11
C LYS A 472 38.25 -20.29 0.56
N ARG A 473 39.37 -19.81 1.13
CA ARG A 473 39.43 -18.45 1.69
C ARG A 473 39.38 -17.40 0.58
N LEU A 474 38.51 -16.42 0.74
CA LEU A 474 38.22 -15.39 -0.28
C LEU A 474 38.04 -14.03 0.37
N ARG A 475 38.50 -12.96 -0.25
CA ARG A 475 38.20 -11.59 0.19
C ARG A 475 37.10 -10.99 -0.67
N PHE A 476 36.00 -10.60 -0.05
CA PHE A 476 34.89 -9.91 -0.69
C PHE A 476 34.07 -9.15 0.35
N PRO A 477 33.29 -8.13 -0.05
CA PRO A 477 32.43 -7.43 0.87
C PRO A 477 31.10 -8.13 1.09
N LEU A 478 30.63 -8.09 2.34
CA LEU A 478 29.25 -8.38 2.71
C LEU A 478 28.58 -7.09 3.17
N VAL A 479 27.45 -6.75 2.57
CA VAL A 479 26.65 -5.57 2.92
C VAL A 479 25.39 -6.03 3.65
N LEU A 480 25.04 -5.35 4.74
CA LEU A 480 23.88 -5.67 5.58
C LEU A 480 23.01 -4.43 5.73
N ARG A 481 21.69 -4.53 5.48
CA ARG A 481 20.76 -3.45 5.82
C ARG A 481 20.60 -3.29 7.33
N VAL A 482 20.57 -2.05 7.78
CA VAL A 482 20.05 -1.65 9.09
C VAL A 482 18.75 -0.90 8.82
N PRO A 483 17.57 -1.46 9.18
CA PRO A 483 16.27 -0.85 8.90
C PRO A 483 16.08 0.49 9.60
N ALA A 484 15.28 1.41 9.04
CA ALA A 484 15.00 2.74 9.62
C ALA A 484 14.56 2.72 11.09
N TRP A 485 13.79 1.72 11.50
CA TRP A 485 13.30 1.60 12.87
C TRP A 485 14.37 1.16 13.88
N CYS A 486 15.54 0.70 13.42
CA CYS A 486 16.59 0.15 14.28
C CYS A 486 17.63 1.22 14.68
N ALA A 487 17.56 1.68 15.93
CA ALA A 487 18.46 2.72 16.45
C ALA A 487 19.84 2.20 16.93
N GLU A 488 19.93 0.94 17.35
CA GLU A 488 21.13 0.39 18.02
C GLU A 488 21.45 -1.02 17.47
N PRO A 489 21.86 -1.16 16.20
CA PRO A 489 22.19 -2.47 15.66
C PRO A 489 23.45 -3.06 16.31
N GLU A 490 23.47 -4.37 16.47
CA GLU A 490 24.65 -5.10 16.92
C GLU A 490 25.09 -6.10 15.85
N VAL A 491 26.24 -5.82 15.23
CA VAL A 491 26.85 -6.70 14.23
C VAL A 491 28.05 -7.40 14.83
N ARG A 492 28.14 -8.72 14.65
CA ARG A 492 29.29 -9.53 15.06
C ARG A 492 29.72 -10.46 13.94
N VAL A 493 31.03 -10.60 13.73
CA VAL A 493 31.64 -11.60 12.86
C VAL A 493 32.50 -12.51 13.72
N ASN A 494 32.18 -13.80 13.79
CA ASN A 494 32.83 -14.77 14.67
C ASN A 494 32.94 -14.27 16.13
N GLY A 495 31.86 -13.64 16.63
CA GLY A 495 31.78 -13.05 17.97
C GLY A 495 32.40 -11.66 18.13
N GLN A 496 33.25 -11.21 17.20
CA GLN A 496 33.88 -9.89 17.23
C GLN A 496 32.93 -8.80 16.72
N ARG A 497 32.79 -7.71 17.47
CA ARG A 497 31.90 -6.59 17.12
C ARG A 497 32.39 -5.86 15.87
N VAL A 498 31.46 -5.54 14.98
CA VAL A 498 31.64 -4.63 13.83
C VAL A 498 30.78 -3.39 14.06
N THR A 499 31.31 -2.21 13.74
CA THR A 499 30.57 -0.96 13.85
C THR A 499 29.51 -0.87 12.76
N ALA A 500 28.29 -0.53 13.16
CA ALA A 500 27.17 -0.24 12.27
C ALA A 500 26.47 1.02 12.78
N PRO A 501 26.10 1.98 11.91
CA PRO A 501 25.29 3.13 12.29
C PRO A 501 23.83 2.71 12.55
N ALA A 502 23.07 3.57 13.22
CA ALA A 502 21.61 3.47 13.25
C ALA A 502 21.03 3.48 11.82
N GLY A 503 19.87 2.86 11.63
CA GLY A 503 19.19 2.88 10.35
C GLY A 503 18.49 4.22 10.06
N PRO A 504 18.06 4.45 8.81
CA PRO A 504 18.19 3.55 7.66
C PRO A 504 19.61 3.58 7.07
N ALA A 505 20.26 2.42 6.93
CA ALA A 505 21.63 2.36 6.44
C ALA A 505 21.96 1.01 5.78
N PHE A 506 22.97 0.99 4.90
CA PHE A 506 23.70 -0.22 4.55
C PHE A 506 25.08 -0.24 5.23
N THR A 507 25.34 -1.27 6.04
CA THR A 507 26.62 -1.50 6.71
C THR A 507 27.48 -2.45 5.89
N ARG A 508 28.72 -2.06 5.61
CA ARG A 508 29.68 -2.84 4.81
C ARG A 508 30.73 -3.53 5.67
N ILE A 509 30.97 -4.81 5.40
CA ILE A 509 32.02 -5.65 6.01
C ILE A 509 32.93 -6.18 4.90
N ASP A 510 34.09 -5.56 4.71
CA ASP A 510 35.09 -5.99 3.71
C ASP A 510 36.25 -6.72 4.40
N ARG A 511 36.30 -8.05 4.24
CA ARG A 511 37.32 -8.90 4.87
C ARG A 511 37.59 -10.16 4.07
N THR A 512 38.61 -10.90 4.49
CA THR A 512 38.81 -12.29 4.08
C THR A 512 37.89 -13.20 4.88
N TRP A 513 37.07 -13.97 4.18
CA TRP A 513 36.15 -14.95 4.69
C TRP A 513 36.74 -16.36 4.58
N SER A 514 36.40 -17.22 5.53
CA SER A 514 36.73 -18.65 5.54
C SER A 514 35.46 -19.48 5.70
N ASP A 515 35.51 -20.75 5.30
CA ASP A 515 34.43 -21.70 5.55
C ASP A 515 34.06 -21.74 7.04
N GLY A 516 32.76 -21.73 7.34
CA GLY A 516 32.24 -21.69 8.71
C GLY A 516 32.26 -20.32 9.39
N ASP A 517 32.73 -19.26 8.73
CA ASP A 517 32.58 -17.89 9.26
C ASP A 517 31.09 -17.58 9.47
N LYS A 518 30.78 -16.94 10.60
CA LYS A 518 29.42 -16.61 11.03
C LYS A 518 29.27 -15.12 11.29
N VAL A 519 28.21 -14.54 10.73
CA VAL A 519 27.77 -13.17 11.03
C VAL A 519 26.50 -13.24 11.86
N THR A 520 26.46 -12.52 12.96
CA THR A 520 25.23 -12.34 13.75
C THR A 520 24.88 -10.86 13.73
N LEU A 521 23.70 -10.58 13.21
CA LEU A 521 23.08 -9.26 13.19
C LEU A 521 21.90 -9.29 14.15
N ARG A 522 21.99 -8.52 15.23
CA ARG A 522 20.86 -8.26 16.11
C ARG A 522 20.34 -6.85 15.83
N LEU A 523 19.05 -6.74 15.56
CA LEU A 523 18.32 -5.52 15.24
C LEU A 523 17.29 -5.27 16.35
N PRO A 524 17.66 -4.67 17.49
CA PRO A 524 16.76 -4.54 18.64
C PRO A 524 15.45 -3.84 18.25
N GLN A 525 14.35 -4.60 18.29
CA GLN A 525 13.02 -4.10 17.99
C GLN A 525 12.46 -3.35 19.20
N ARG A 526 11.88 -2.16 18.96
CA ARG A 526 11.24 -1.34 19.99
C ARG A 526 9.79 -1.12 19.61
N THR A 527 8.93 -1.00 20.62
CA THR A 527 7.55 -0.58 20.43
C THR A 527 7.52 0.93 20.22
N THR A 528 6.83 1.37 19.17
CA THR A 528 6.63 2.79 18.84
C THR A 528 5.16 3.07 18.61
N VAL A 529 4.74 4.31 18.88
CA VAL A 529 3.43 4.83 18.50
C VAL A 529 3.65 5.88 17.43
N ARG A 530 3.00 5.71 16.28
CA ARG A 530 3.01 6.67 15.18
C ARG A 530 1.69 7.44 15.19
N THR A 531 1.74 8.77 15.11
CA THR A 531 0.54 9.62 15.03
C THR A 531 0.32 10.08 13.60
N TRP A 532 -0.90 9.91 13.10
CA TRP A 532 -1.33 10.26 11.76
C TRP A 532 -2.11 11.57 11.78
N ALA A 533 -1.40 12.69 11.61
CA ALA A 533 -2.01 14.02 11.63
C ALA A 533 -3.06 14.20 10.53
N GLY A 534 -2.79 13.65 9.33
CA GLY A 534 -3.73 13.66 8.21
C GLY A 534 -5.00 12.81 8.43
N ASN A 535 -5.02 11.96 9.46
CA ASN A 535 -6.17 11.14 9.83
C ASN A 535 -6.57 11.41 11.29
N HIS A 536 -6.92 12.67 11.56
CA HIS A 536 -7.53 13.14 12.79
C HIS A 536 -6.76 12.85 14.08
N GLY A 537 -5.43 12.75 13.99
CA GLY A 537 -4.57 12.46 15.14
C GLY A 537 -4.67 11.02 15.63
N SER A 538 -5.21 10.12 14.81
CA SER A 538 -5.20 8.68 15.08
C SER A 538 -3.78 8.14 15.19
N VAL A 539 -3.66 6.95 15.78
CA VAL A 539 -2.36 6.35 16.09
C VAL A 539 -2.29 4.91 15.62
N SER A 540 -1.11 4.48 15.19
CA SER A 540 -0.78 3.06 15.01
C SER A 540 0.34 2.65 15.97
N VAL A 541 0.40 1.36 16.28
CA VAL A 541 1.41 0.76 17.16
C VAL A 541 2.28 -0.17 16.34
N ASP A 542 3.59 0.06 16.38
CA ASP A 542 4.57 -0.74 15.65
C ASP A 542 5.55 -1.42 16.62
N HIS A 543 6.06 -2.60 16.28
CA HIS A 543 7.19 -3.25 16.95
C HIS A 543 8.18 -3.76 15.91
N GLY A 544 9.29 -3.03 15.71
CA GLY A 544 10.16 -3.27 14.56
C GLY A 544 9.40 -3.03 13.25
N PRO A 545 9.37 -3.99 12.29
CA PRO A 545 8.64 -3.83 11.03
C PRO A 545 7.15 -4.25 11.10
N LEU A 546 6.69 -4.77 12.24
CA LEU A 546 5.31 -5.24 12.41
C LEU A 546 4.43 -4.11 12.94
N THR A 547 3.39 -3.75 12.18
CA THR A 547 2.29 -2.92 12.68
C THR A 547 1.27 -3.80 13.41
N TYR A 548 0.59 -3.29 14.43
CA TYR A 548 -0.37 -4.04 15.23
C TYR A 548 -1.81 -3.56 15.03
N SER A 549 -2.73 -4.52 14.94
CA SER A 549 -4.18 -4.33 14.90
C SER A 549 -4.84 -4.90 16.15
N LEU A 550 -6.04 -4.42 16.47
CA LEU A 550 -6.88 -5.02 17.51
C LEU A 550 -7.18 -6.48 17.16
N ARG A 551 -7.08 -7.37 18.15
CA ARG A 551 -7.55 -8.75 18.01
C ARG A 551 -9.08 -8.78 18.05
N ILE A 552 -9.70 -8.71 16.88
CA ILE A 552 -11.16 -8.89 16.71
C ILE A 552 -11.45 -10.38 16.55
N GLY A 553 -12.47 -10.89 17.22
CA GLY A 553 -12.93 -12.27 16.98
C GLY A 553 -13.62 -12.38 15.62
N GLU A 554 -13.31 -13.42 14.86
CA GLU A 554 -13.72 -13.58 13.46
C GLU A 554 -14.71 -14.74 13.32
N ALA A 555 -15.89 -14.47 12.75
CA ALA A 555 -16.83 -15.51 12.30
C ALA A 555 -16.77 -15.62 10.78
N TYR A 556 -16.32 -16.76 10.28
CA TYR A 556 -16.27 -17.06 8.85
C TYR A 556 -17.60 -17.68 8.40
N GLU A 557 -18.27 -17.01 7.47
CA GLU A 557 -19.47 -17.51 6.80
C GLU A 557 -19.10 -17.94 5.37
N ARG A 558 -19.35 -19.19 5.03
CA ARG A 558 -19.19 -19.65 3.64
C ARG A 558 -20.37 -19.16 2.81
N ILE A 559 -20.11 -18.24 1.90
CA ILE A 559 -21.10 -17.59 1.04
C ILE A 559 -21.14 -18.16 -0.38
N GLY A 560 -20.15 -18.98 -0.75
CA GLY A 560 -20.04 -19.54 -2.10
C GLY A 560 -18.79 -20.41 -2.31
N GLY A 561 -18.38 -20.50 -3.58
CA GLY A 561 -17.20 -21.23 -4.00
C GLY A 561 -17.28 -22.76 -3.87
N THR A 562 -16.18 -23.44 -4.17
CA THR A 562 -16.04 -24.90 -4.05
C THR A 562 -15.40 -25.29 -2.72
N GLU A 563 -15.26 -26.59 -2.43
CA GLU A 563 -14.49 -27.02 -1.26
C GLU A 563 -13.00 -26.68 -1.40
N GLN A 564 -12.49 -26.70 -2.64
CA GLN A 564 -11.09 -26.40 -2.94
C GLN A 564 -10.83 -24.89 -2.95
N PHE A 565 -11.79 -24.09 -3.40
CA PHE A 565 -11.72 -22.63 -3.52
C PHE A 565 -12.99 -22.00 -2.95
N PRO A 566 -13.11 -21.93 -1.62
CA PRO A 566 -14.29 -21.38 -0.96
C PRO A 566 -14.34 -19.86 -1.06
N GLU A 567 -15.55 -19.32 -0.93
CA GLU A 567 -15.80 -17.88 -0.79
C GLU A 567 -16.32 -17.61 0.62
N TYR A 568 -15.74 -16.59 1.28
CA TYR A 568 -16.06 -16.27 2.67
C TYR A 568 -16.42 -14.80 2.87
N ALA A 569 -17.49 -14.58 3.61
CA ALA A 569 -17.67 -13.36 4.39
C ALA A 569 -17.06 -13.56 5.79
N VAL A 570 -16.55 -12.49 6.39
CA VAL A 570 -15.96 -12.53 7.74
C VAL A 570 -16.56 -11.40 8.58
N HIS A 571 -17.15 -11.76 9.72
CA HIS A 571 -17.88 -10.83 10.58
C HIS A 571 -17.25 -10.71 11.96
N ALA A 572 -17.24 -9.50 12.53
CA ALA A 572 -16.76 -9.27 13.88
C ALA A 572 -17.69 -9.93 14.92
N THR A 573 -17.11 -10.69 15.84
CA THR A 573 -17.81 -11.32 16.98
C THR A 573 -17.49 -10.67 18.32
N THR A 574 -16.49 -9.79 18.35
CA THR A 574 -16.09 -9.03 19.52
C THR A 574 -16.17 -7.54 19.24
N PRO A 575 -16.30 -6.69 20.28
CA PRO A 575 -16.23 -5.25 20.13
C PRO A 575 -14.91 -4.83 19.45
N TRP A 576 -14.99 -3.83 18.60
CA TRP A 576 -13.86 -3.30 17.83
C TRP A 576 -13.66 -1.79 18.03
N ASN A 577 -14.69 -1.10 18.51
CA ASN A 577 -14.80 0.35 18.65
C ASN A 577 -14.02 0.87 19.85
N TYR A 578 -12.70 0.68 19.84
CA TYR A 578 -11.81 1.07 20.92
C TYR A 578 -10.92 2.24 20.52
N GLY A 579 -10.79 3.21 21.42
CA GLY A 579 -9.71 4.20 21.38
C GLY A 579 -8.62 3.87 22.40
N LEU A 580 -7.35 3.99 22.01
CA LEU A 580 -6.22 3.72 22.90
C LEU A 580 -6.09 4.79 24.00
N VAL A 581 -5.81 4.35 25.22
CA VAL A 581 -5.49 5.23 26.35
C VAL A 581 -3.98 5.32 26.47
N LEU A 582 -3.43 6.43 25.98
CA LEU A 582 -1.99 6.68 25.94
C LEU A 582 -1.61 7.85 26.86
N ASP A 583 -0.46 7.73 27.52
CA ASP A 583 0.16 8.84 28.24
C ASP A 583 0.88 9.73 27.22
N SER A 584 0.58 11.02 27.20
CA SER A 584 1.13 11.95 26.19
C SER A 584 2.65 12.14 26.28
N ALA A 585 3.24 11.97 27.47
CA ALA A 585 4.68 12.05 27.69
C ALA A 585 5.39 10.71 27.44
N ARG A 586 4.68 9.59 27.62
CA ARG A 586 5.19 8.23 27.40
C ARG A 586 4.15 7.35 26.68
N PRO A 587 3.92 7.55 25.38
CA PRO A 587 2.85 6.87 24.64
C PRO A 587 2.94 5.34 24.64
N THR A 588 4.13 4.79 24.84
CA THR A 588 4.35 3.33 24.86
C THR A 588 4.23 2.71 26.26
N ALA A 589 3.99 3.49 27.32
CA ALA A 589 4.05 3.01 28.70
C ALA A 589 2.96 1.96 29.02
N SER A 590 1.80 2.03 28.35
CA SER A 590 0.68 1.10 28.50
C SER A 590 0.71 -0.06 27.51
N LEU A 591 1.78 -0.16 26.70
CA LEU A 591 1.92 -1.17 25.64
C LEU A 591 2.91 -2.25 26.09
N HIS A 592 2.43 -3.48 26.22
CA HIS A 592 3.25 -4.59 26.71
C HIS A 592 3.28 -5.73 25.69
N ARG A 593 4.39 -5.84 24.96
CA ARG A 593 4.63 -6.94 24.03
C ARG A 593 4.83 -8.24 24.81
N ARG A 594 4.23 -9.33 24.34
CA ARG A 594 4.40 -10.68 24.87
C ARG A 594 4.63 -11.67 23.74
N SER A 595 5.56 -12.61 23.95
CA SER A 595 5.68 -13.80 23.10
C SER A 595 4.60 -14.81 23.47
N THR A 596 4.01 -15.46 22.46
CA THR A 596 3.09 -16.59 22.67
C THR A 596 3.82 -17.88 23.05
N GLY A 597 5.17 -17.85 23.14
CA GLY A 597 6.02 -19.01 23.38
C GLY A 597 6.25 -19.87 22.14
N ARG A 598 5.68 -19.49 20.99
CA ARG A 598 5.80 -20.19 19.71
C ARG A 598 6.91 -19.56 18.88
N ALA A 599 7.67 -20.41 18.19
CA ALA A 599 8.46 -19.95 17.05
C ALA A 599 7.53 -19.68 15.85
N PRO A 600 7.93 -18.86 14.86
CA PRO A 600 7.20 -18.73 13.61
C PRO A 600 7.06 -20.11 12.93
N GLY A 601 5.83 -20.60 12.80
CA GLY A 601 5.51 -21.79 12.00
C GLY A 601 5.35 -21.46 10.51
N ASP A 602 4.81 -22.38 9.74
CA ASP A 602 4.63 -22.22 8.27
C ASP A 602 3.72 -21.04 7.90
N ASN A 603 2.73 -20.75 8.75
CA ASN A 603 1.91 -19.55 8.63
C ASN A 603 1.84 -18.78 9.96
N PRO A 604 2.75 -17.82 10.20
CA PRO A 604 2.73 -16.99 11.41
C PRO A 604 1.77 -15.81 11.28
N PHE A 605 1.12 -15.63 10.14
CA PHE A 605 0.21 -14.54 9.84
C PHE A 605 -1.24 -14.97 10.05
N THR A 606 -1.56 -15.60 11.19
CA THR A 606 -2.95 -15.88 11.62
C THR A 606 -3.12 -15.59 13.11
N LEU A 607 -4.37 -15.39 13.56
CA LEU A 607 -4.68 -15.10 14.97
C LEU A 607 -4.22 -16.22 15.92
N GLU A 608 -4.20 -17.47 15.45
CA GLU A 608 -3.85 -18.67 16.21
C GLU A 608 -2.34 -18.92 16.25
N ASN A 609 -1.65 -18.57 15.18
CA ASN A 609 -0.26 -18.96 14.96
C ASN A 609 0.74 -17.82 15.14
N THR A 610 0.29 -16.57 15.27
CA THR A 610 1.21 -15.44 15.41
C THR A 610 2.11 -15.57 16.65
N PRO A 611 3.45 -15.44 16.51
CA PRO A 611 4.39 -15.59 17.64
C PRO A 611 4.34 -14.47 18.68
N LEU A 612 3.77 -13.32 18.31
CA LEU A 612 3.80 -12.09 19.11
C LEU A 612 2.39 -11.53 19.28
N VAL A 613 2.12 -11.05 20.48
CA VAL A 613 0.93 -10.25 20.81
C VAL A 613 1.35 -9.05 21.65
N MET A 614 0.46 -8.09 21.82
CA MET A 614 0.67 -6.94 22.69
C MET A 614 -0.59 -6.68 23.50
N THR A 615 -0.48 -6.32 24.77
CA THR A 615 -1.61 -5.76 25.52
C THR A 615 -1.53 -4.24 25.50
N ALA A 616 -2.70 -3.60 25.43
CA ALA A 616 -2.86 -2.16 25.44
C ALA A 616 -4.04 -1.77 26.32
N ARG A 617 -3.99 -0.57 26.90
CA ARG A 617 -5.15 0.02 27.60
C ARG A 617 -6.00 0.79 26.60
N ALA A 618 -7.31 0.57 26.61
CA ALA A 618 -8.25 1.22 25.71
C ALA A 618 -9.58 1.53 26.42
N ARG A 619 -10.39 2.41 25.83
CA ARG A 619 -11.80 2.60 26.20
C ARG A 619 -12.66 2.34 24.98
N ARG A 620 -13.85 1.76 25.19
CA ARG A 620 -14.86 1.71 24.12
C ARG A 620 -15.32 3.11 23.78
N ILE A 621 -15.60 3.36 22.53
CA ILE A 621 -16.27 4.55 22.02
C ILE A 621 -17.60 4.06 21.45
N PRO A 622 -18.68 3.97 22.26
CA PRO A 622 -19.96 3.43 21.82
C PRO A 622 -20.52 4.10 20.56
N GLU A 623 -20.22 5.38 20.38
CA GLU A 623 -20.63 6.20 19.23
C GLU A 623 -19.84 5.89 17.95
N TRP A 624 -18.68 5.25 18.04
CA TRP A 624 -17.95 4.79 16.87
C TRP A 624 -18.51 3.45 16.41
N SER A 625 -19.49 3.51 15.51
CA SER A 625 -20.21 2.36 14.97
C SER A 625 -19.86 2.10 13.50
N ALA A 626 -20.31 0.96 12.98
CA ALA A 626 -20.36 0.75 11.55
C ALA A 626 -21.65 1.39 11.00
N ASP A 627 -21.64 1.78 9.74
CA ASP A 627 -22.81 2.24 9.02
C ASP A 627 -23.76 1.07 8.69
N ASP A 628 -24.88 1.40 8.04
CA ASP A 628 -25.88 0.45 7.54
C ASP A 628 -25.37 -0.44 6.39
N GLU A 629 -24.20 -0.14 5.82
CA GLU A 629 -23.49 -0.99 4.89
C GLU A 629 -22.32 -1.74 5.57
N HIS A 630 -22.30 -1.80 6.90
CA HIS A 630 -21.29 -2.49 7.72
C HIS A 630 -19.86 -1.96 7.57
N VAL A 631 -19.67 -0.76 7.04
CA VAL A 631 -18.38 -0.09 6.99
C VAL A 631 -18.19 0.70 8.28
N VAL A 632 -17.01 0.60 8.88
CA VAL A 632 -16.64 1.44 10.03
C VAL A 632 -16.81 2.94 9.69
N ALA A 633 -17.50 3.68 10.55
CA ALA A 633 -17.64 5.12 10.37
C ALA A 633 -16.25 5.80 10.38
N PRO A 634 -16.07 6.88 9.60
CA PRO A 634 -14.78 7.57 9.52
C PRO A 634 -14.25 8.00 10.88
N LEU A 635 -12.93 8.07 10.98
CA LEU A 635 -12.28 8.58 12.18
C LEU A 635 -12.64 10.05 12.41
N GLN A 636 -12.77 10.42 13.69
CA GLN A 636 -12.92 11.79 14.15
C GLN A 636 -11.72 12.20 15.01
N ALA A 637 -11.71 13.46 15.44
CA ALA A 637 -10.62 14.05 16.21
C ALA A 637 -10.27 13.21 17.44
N SER A 638 -8.98 12.84 17.54
CA SER A 638 -8.39 12.22 18.72
C SER A 638 -7.84 13.29 19.68
N PRO A 639 -7.96 13.10 21.01
CA PRO A 639 -8.68 12.01 21.67
C PRO A 639 -10.20 12.13 21.53
N ALA A 640 -10.87 11.00 21.42
CA ALA A 640 -12.32 10.85 21.48
C ALA A 640 -12.79 10.84 22.94
N ARG A 641 -13.92 11.48 23.22
CA ARG A 641 -14.55 11.41 24.53
C ARG A 641 -15.09 10.01 24.78
N SER A 642 -14.67 9.39 25.88
CA SER A 642 -15.31 8.17 26.38
C SER A 642 -15.20 8.07 27.90
N THR A 643 -16.36 7.90 28.54
CA THR A 643 -16.47 7.62 29.98
C THR A 643 -16.53 6.13 30.29
N GLU A 644 -16.52 5.26 29.28
CA GLU A 644 -16.50 3.80 29.45
C GLU A 644 -15.25 3.36 30.23
N PRO A 645 -15.32 2.31 31.06
CA PRO A 645 -14.17 1.83 31.81
C PRO A 645 -12.95 1.56 30.93
N VAL A 646 -11.75 1.72 31.50
CA VAL A 646 -10.53 1.32 30.80
C VAL A 646 -10.45 -0.21 30.78
N GLU A 647 -10.36 -0.78 29.59
CA GLU A 647 -10.20 -2.21 29.33
C GLU A 647 -8.75 -2.50 28.91
N GLU A 648 -8.26 -3.71 29.21
CA GLU A 648 -7.04 -4.24 28.59
C GLU A 648 -7.44 -5.01 27.33
N VAL A 649 -6.98 -4.55 26.17
CA VAL A 649 -7.23 -5.17 24.87
C VAL A 649 -5.97 -5.87 24.36
N THR A 650 -6.15 -6.89 23.53
CA THR A 650 -5.04 -7.57 22.85
C THR A 650 -4.88 -7.03 21.43
N LEU A 651 -3.65 -6.71 21.06
CA LEU A 651 -3.24 -6.40 19.70
C LEU A 651 -2.41 -7.54 19.11
N VAL A 652 -2.56 -7.78 17.82
CA VAL A 652 -1.85 -8.79 17.02
C VAL A 652 -1.17 -8.11 15.82
N PRO A 653 -0.10 -8.67 15.24
CA PRO A 653 0.45 -8.15 14.00
C PRO A 653 -0.62 -8.01 12.91
N MET A 654 -0.62 -6.91 12.17
CA MET A 654 -1.65 -6.55 11.18
C MET A 654 -1.81 -7.65 10.12
N GLY A 655 -0.70 -8.25 9.68
CA GLY A 655 -0.73 -9.38 8.74
C GLY A 655 -1.49 -10.61 9.26
N ALA A 656 -1.68 -10.73 10.58
CA ALA A 656 -2.44 -11.81 11.20
C ALA A 656 -3.95 -11.51 11.32
N ALA A 657 -4.41 -10.29 11.04
CA ALA A 657 -5.78 -9.84 11.28
C ALA A 657 -6.58 -9.68 9.97
N ARG A 658 -7.72 -10.37 9.84
CA ARG A 658 -8.60 -10.27 8.66
C ARG A 658 -9.64 -9.19 8.88
N LEU A 659 -10.09 -9.05 10.11
CA LEU A 659 -10.77 -7.85 10.60
C LEU A 659 -9.77 -6.97 11.35
N ARG A 660 -9.77 -5.68 11.07
CA ARG A 660 -8.69 -4.76 11.46
C ARG A 660 -9.25 -3.50 12.07
N ILE A 661 -8.71 -3.12 13.21
CA ILE A 661 -8.57 -1.73 13.63
C ILE A 661 -7.09 -1.54 13.89
N THR A 662 -6.43 -0.77 13.02
CA THR A 662 -4.97 -0.57 13.02
C THR A 662 -4.63 0.90 13.15
N SER A 663 -5.51 1.77 12.65
CA SER A 663 -5.48 3.21 12.91
C SER A 663 -6.49 3.51 14.02
N PHE A 664 -5.99 3.60 15.24
CA PHE A 664 -6.81 3.79 16.44
C PHE A 664 -7.06 5.28 16.70
N PRO A 665 -8.27 5.70 17.05
CA PRO A 665 -8.41 6.94 17.80
C PRO A 665 -7.72 6.78 19.17
N THR A 666 -7.32 7.89 19.80
CA THR A 666 -7.04 7.87 21.25
C THR A 666 -8.31 8.21 22.03
N ALA A 667 -8.41 7.84 23.31
CA ALA A 667 -9.62 8.09 24.11
C ALA A 667 -9.33 8.67 25.50
N SER A 668 -10.18 9.60 25.94
CA SER A 668 -10.12 10.24 27.26
C SER A 668 -11.52 10.67 27.73
N PRO A 669 -11.84 10.65 29.05
CA PRO A 669 -13.16 11.10 29.54
C PRO A 669 -13.43 12.60 29.33
N ASP A 670 -12.39 13.41 29.20
CA ASP A 670 -12.46 14.89 29.14
C ASP A 670 -12.30 15.45 27.72
N ALA A 671 -12.33 14.58 26.71
CA ALA A 671 -12.07 14.96 25.32
C ALA A 671 -13.33 15.40 24.54
N ALA A 672 -13.18 15.62 23.23
CA ALA A 672 -14.29 16.06 22.37
C ALA A 672 -15.30 14.91 22.11
N PRO A 673 -16.62 15.18 22.14
CA PRO A 673 -17.63 14.17 21.82
C PRO A 673 -17.39 13.50 20.46
N TRP A 674 -17.64 12.20 20.38
CA TRP A 674 -17.68 11.47 19.11
C TRP A 674 -19.09 11.49 18.57
N LEU A 675 -19.27 11.97 17.34
CA LEU A 675 -20.57 11.97 16.67
C LEU A 675 -20.90 10.56 16.18
N ALA A 676 -22.04 10.01 16.61
CA ALA A 676 -22.49 8.69 16.16
C ALA A 676 -22.95 8.73 14.68
N ASP A 677 -22.82 7.63 13.96
CA ASP A 677 -23.52 7.49 12.68
C ASP A 677 -24.96 7.04 12.95
N ARG A 678 -25.90 7.99 12.92
CA ARG A 678 -27.33 7.77 13.13
C ARG A 678 -28.18 8.85 12.48
N TRP A 679 -29.49 8.66 12.51
CA TRP A 679 -30.45 9.71 12.19
C TRP A 679 -30.59 10.68 13.36
N TYR A 680 -30.38 11.97 13.08
CA TYR A 680 -30.46 13.07 14.01
C TYR A 680 -31.68 13.94 13.73
N ARG A 681 -32.18 14.58 14.78
CA ARG A 681 -32.91 15.84 14.62
C ARG A 681 -31.93 16.99 14.81
N ILE A 682 -32.02 18.00 13.95
CA ILE A 682 -31.11 19.16 14.00
C ILE A 682 -31.92 20.33 14.57
N ALA A 683 -31.78 20.60 15.85
CA ALA A 683 -32.57 21.59 16.59
C ALA A 683 -31.91 22.97 16.60
N ASN A 684 -32.70 24.01 16.34
CA ASN A 684 -32.23 25.40 16.37
C ASN A 684 -32.25 25.97 17.80
N ARG A 685 -31.19 26.66 18.22
CA ARG A 685 -31.09 27.22 19.58
C ARG A 685 -32.10 28.33 19.86
N ASN A 686 -32.40 29.16 18.86
CA ASN A 686 -33.28 30.32 19.03
C ASN A 686 -34.76 29.91 19.20
N SER A 687 -35.21 28.90 18.45
CA SER A 687 -36.62 28.50 18.44
C SER A 687 -36.93 27.19 19.18
N GLY A 688 -35.91 26.33 19.39
CA GLY A 688 -36.09 24.95 19.86
C GLY A 688 -36.73 24.00 18.84
N LYS A 689 -37.01 24.47 17.62
CA LYS A 689 -37.59 23.69 16.51
C LYS A 689 -36.52 22.91 15.76
N VAL A 690 -36.95 21.92 14.98
CA VAL A 690 -36.05 21.03 14.23
C VAL A 690 -36.07 21.34 12.74
N LEU A 691 -34.95 21.05 12.07
CA LEU A 691 -34.80 21.11 10.63
C LEU A 691 -35.73 20.08 9.95
N GLY A 692 -36.55 20.53 9.00
CA GLY A 692 -37.48 19.70 8.24
C GLY A 692 -37.57 20.10 6.78
N VAL A 693 -38.16 19.26 5.95
CA VAL A 693 -38.43 19.58 4.53
C VAL A 693 -39.88 20.02 4.42
N ASP A 694 -40.10 21.18 3.80
CA ASP A 694 -41.44 21.75 3.71
C ASP A 694 -42.41 20.78 3.03
N LEU A 695 -43.57 20.59 3.68
CA LEU A 695 -44.63 19.66 3.26
C LEU A 695 -44.15 18.22 3.00
N MET A 696 -43.05 17.77 3.63
CA MET A 696 -42.44 16.45 3.39
C MET A 696 -42.15 16.18 1.90
N SER A 697 -41.87 17.23 1.12
CA SER A 697 -41.63 17.07 -0.31
C SER A 697 -40.46 16.11 -0.58
N THR A 698 -40.49 15.41 -1.70
CA THR A 698 -39.36 14.60 -2.21
C THR A 698 -38.73 15.20 -3.47
N ALA A 699 -39.19 16.38 -3.89
CA ALA A 699 -38.71 17.07 -5.07
C ALA A 699 -37.36 17.79 -4.81
N ASN A 700 -36.58 17.92 -5.88
CA ASN A 700 -35.41 18.80 -5.90
C ASN A 700 -35.83 20.26 -5.70
N SER A 701 -34.98 21.03 -5.04
CA SER A 701 -35.20 22.43 -4.67
C SER A 701 -36.41 22.65 -3.73
N ALA A 702 -36.91 21.60 -3.08
CA ALA A 702 -37.88 21.78 -2.00
C ALA A 702 -37.21 22.50 -0.82
N HIS A 703 -37.88 23.52 -0.29
CA HIS A 703 -37.34 24.33 0.79
C HIS A 703 -37.15 23.53 2.07
N VAL A 704 -36.04 23.82 2.74
CA VAL A 704 -35.80 23.37 4.11
C VAL A 704 -36.27 24.47 5.05
N VAL A 705 -36.98 24.06 6.09
CA VAL A 705 -37.64 24.93 7.07
C VAL A 705 -37.29 24.45 8.47
N GLN A 706 -37.60 25.28 9.47
CA GLN A 706 -37.76 24.77 10.84
C GLN A 706 -39.23 24.45 11.11
N PHE A 707 -39.47 23.42 11.92
CA PHE A 707 -40.82 23.02 12.32
C PHE A 707 -40.80 22.38 13.72
N GLY A 708 -41.92 22.43 14.45
CA GLY A 708 -42.09 21.67 15.68
C GLY A 708 -41.91 20.17 15.43
N ASP A 709 -41.20 19.45 16.29
CA ASP A 709 -40.91 18.04 16.04
C ASP A 709 -42.19 17.16 16.05
N THR A 710 -42.59 16.68 14.88
CA THR A 710 -43.77 15.83 14.64
C THR A 710 -43.46 14.33 14.68
N GLY A 711 -42.18 13.94 14.81
CA GLY A 711 -41.79 12.53 14.74
C GLY A 711 -41.63 11.95 13.32
N THR A 712 -41.85 12.76 12.26
CA THR A 712 -41.85 12.29 10.87
C THR A 712 -40.44 12.20 10.27
N ALA A 713 -40.30 11.39 9.21
CA ALA A 713 -39.00 11.08 8.59
C ALA A 713 -38.34 12.27 7.89
N ASP A 714 -39.08 13.31 7.53
CA ASP A 714 -38.54 14.52 6.92
C ASP A 714 -37.77 15.40 7.93
N HIS A 715 -37.95 15.16 9.24
CA HIS A 715 -37.16 15.80 10.30
C HIS A 715 -35.87 15.03 10.64
N LEU A 716 -35.68 13.86 10.04
CA LEU A 716 -34.55 12.97 10.35
C LEU A 716 -33.46 13.13 9.30
N TRP A 717 -32.27 13.48 9.77
CA TRP A 717 -31.11 13.77 8.94
C TRP A 717 -29.91 12.93 9.35
N ARG A 718 -29.19 12.37 8.38
CA ARG A 718 -27.96 11.59 8.62
C ARG A 718 -26.75 12.33 8.06
N LEU A 719 -25.66 12.32 8.81
CA LEU A 719 -24.39 12.91 8.41
C LEU A 719 -23.59 11.89 7.59
N VAL A 720 -23.68 11.96 6.27
CA VAL A 720 -22.92 11.10 5.37
C VAL A 720 -21.56 11.74 5.12
N ALA A 721 -20.50 11.15 5.67
CA ALA A 721 -19.17 11.72 5.57
C ALA A 721 -18.63 11.75 4.13
N ASN A 722 -17.95 12.83 3.78
CA ASN A 722 -17.24 13.04 2.52
C ASN A 722 -15.71 13.18 2.71
N GLY A 723 -15.22 12.86 3.91
CA GLY A 723 -13.83 13.06 4.33
C GLY A 723 -13.44 14.50 4.65
N ASP A 724 -12.25 14.66 5.22
CA ASP A 724 -11.68 15.94 5.66
C ASP A 724 -12.61 16.77 6.57
N GLY A 725 -13.49 16.10 7.33
CA GLY A 725 -14.48 16.73 8.20
C GLY A 725 -15.68 17.36 7.49
N TRP A 726 -15.91 17.06 6.21
CA TRP A 726 -17.09 17.47 5.45
C TRP A 726 -18.15 16.36 5.43
N TYR A 727 -19.41 16.77 5.44
CA TYR A 727 -20.58 15.90 5.43
C TYR A 727 -21.58 16.34 4.38
N ARG A 728 -22.24 15.37 3.74
CA ARG A 728 -23.57 15.56 3.18
C ARG A 728 -24.58 15.32 4.28
N ILE A 729 -25.59 16.17 4.39
CA ILE A 729 -26.65 16.02 5.40
C ILE A 729 -27.87 15.45 4.66
N ARG A 730 -28.06 14.12 4.73
CA ARG A 730 -29.06 13.37 3.97
C ARG A 730 -30.38 13.30 4.74
N ASN A 731 -31.49 13.58 4.08
CA ASN A 731 -32.83 13.45 4.66
C ASN A 731 -33.33 11.99 4.57
N GLN A 732 -33.97 11.49 5.63
CA GLN A 732 -34.48 10.11 5.66
C GLN A 732 -35.66 9.90 4.71
N HIS A 733 -36.57 10.87 4.61
CA HIS A 733 -37.79 10.72 3.84
C HIS A 733 -37.55 10.69 2.33
N SER A 734 -36.70 11.60 1.84
CA SER A 734 -36.47 11.76 0.39
C SER A 734 -35.20 11.08 -0.13
N GLY A 735 -34.24 10.76 0.76
CA GLY A 735 -32.89 10.32 0.38
C GLY A 735 -31.99 11.42 -0.20
N LYS A 736 -32.49 12.66 -0.32
CA LYS A 736 -31.78 13.83 -0.86
C LYS A 736 -30.89 14.48 0.18
N VAL A 737 -29.99 15.36 -0.25
CA VAL A 737 -29.03 16.04 0.62
C VAL A 737 -29.34 17.53 0.75
N LEU A 738 -28.98 18.10 1.90
CA LEU A 738 -29.06 19.52 2.18
C LEU A 738 -28.13 20.30 1.25
N GLY A 739 -28.66 21.29 0.54
CA GLY A 739 -27.93 22.13 -0.41
C GLY A 739 -28.35 23.59 -0.34
N VAL A 740 -27.58 24.47 -0.98
CA VAL A 740 -27.93 25.89 -1.10
C VAL A 740 -28.49 26.13 -2.49
N ASP A 741 -29.68 26.71 -2.59
CA ASP A 741 -30.39 26.85 -3.86
C ASP A 741 -29.53 27.59 -4.90
N LEU A 742 -29.46 26.99 -6.09
CA LEU A 742 -28.66 27.46 -7.23
C LEU A 742 -27.17 27.74 -6.92
N MET A 743 -26.58 27.04 -5.93
CA MET A 743 -25.21 27.26 -5.45
C MET A 743 -24.92 28.70 -5.05
N SER A 744 -25.94 29.46 -4.64
CA SER A 744 -25.79 30.87 -4.30
C SER A 744 -24.77 31.06 -3.17
N THR A 745 -24.02 32.17 -3.19
CA THR A 745 -23.12 32.57 -2.10
C THR A 745 -23.65 33.78 -1.32
N ALA A 746 -24.88 34.23 -1.62
CA ALA A 746 -25.51 35.38 -1.00
C ALA A 746 -26.08 35.05 0.40
N ASN A 747 -26.14 36.06 1.26
CA ASN A 747 -26.90 36.01 2.50
C ASN A 747 -28.40 35.86 2.20
N SER A 748 -29.09 35.13 3.08
CA SER A 748 -30.51 34.79 2.94
C SER A 748 -30.84 33.95 1.69
N ALA A 749 -29.84 33.33 1.06
CA ALA A 749 -30.12 32.30 0.05
C ALA A 749 -30.77 31.09 0.72
N HIS A 750 -31.85 30.59 0.12
CA HIS A 750 -32.60 29.47 0.66
C HIS A 750 -31.78 28.19 0.68
N VAL A 751 -31.96 27.44 1.76
CA VAL A 751 -31.48 26.07 1.86
C VAL A 751 -32.61 25.14 1.41
N VAL A 752 -32.23 24.15 0.61
CA VAL A 752 -33.13 23.22 -0.05
C VAL A 752 -32.62 21.79 0.15
N GLN A 753 -33.43 20.80 -0.21
CA GLN A 753 -32.92 19.48 -0.53
C GLN A 753 -32.73 19.30 -2.03
N PHE A 754 -31.73 18.53 -2.42
CA PHE A 754 -31.46 18.21 -3.82
C PHE A 754 -30.81 16.82 -3.96
N ASP A 755 -30.95 16.21 -5.14
CA ASP A 755 -30.22 14.99 -5.47
C ASP A 755 -28.71 15.24 -5.42
N ASP A 756 -27.95 14.34 -4.80
CA ASP A 756 -26.52 14.53 -4.65
C ASP A 756 -25.78 14.46 -6.01
N ASN A 757 -25.18 15.58 -6.40
CA ASN A 757 -24.43 15.77 -7.65
C ASN A 757 -22.97 16.22 -7.39
N ASP A 758 -22.45 16.00 -6.18
CA ASP A 758 -21.07 16.29 -5.75
C ASP A 758 -20.64 17.77 -5.80
N THR A 759 -21.57 18.71 -5.87
CA THR A 759 -21.24 20.14 -5.84
C THR A 759 -20.92 20.61 -4.42
N ALA A 760 -20.07 21.65 -4.32
CA ALA A 760 -19.57 22.13 -3.03
C ALA A 760 -20.66 22.73 -2.12
N ASP A 761 -21.80 23.13 -2.66
CA ASP A 761 -22.92 23.68 -1.89
C ASP A 761 -23.72 22.59 -1.15
N HIS A 762 -23.52 21.31 -1.47
CA HIS A 762 -24.09 20.17 -0.73
C HIS A 762 -23.21 19.72 0.45
N LEU A 763 -22.01 20.31 0.58
CA LEU A 763 -21.03 19.91 1.58
C LEU A 763 -21.03 20.87 2.76
N TRP A 764 -21.18 20.30 3.95
CA TRP A 764 -21.31 21.03 5.21
C TRP A 764 -20.27 20.57 6.22
N GLN A 765 -19.81 21.49 7.05
CA GLN A 765 -18.93 21.21 8.18
C GLN A 765 -19.61 21.62 9.48
N LEU A 766 -19.55 20.75 10.49
CA LEU A 766 -19.99 21.07 11.84
C LEU A 766 -18.85 21.75 12.59
N VAL A 767 -18.99 23.06 12.83
CA VAL A 767 -18.04 23.84 13.62
C VAL A 767 -18.54 23.87 15.06
N PRO A 768 -17.87 23.19 16.00
CA PRO A 768 -18.33 23.11 17.39
C PRO A 768 -18.32 24.47 18.08
N ASP A 769 -19.32 24.69 18.92
CA ASP A 769 -19.44 25.78 19.89
C ASP A 769 -19.58 25.18 21.31
N GLN A 770 -19.77 26.03 22.31
CA GLN A 770 -19.96 25.62 23.71
C GLN A 770 -21.22 24.75 23.87
N ASP A 771 -21.19 23.86 24.88
CA ASP A 771 -22.33 23.06 25.32
C ASP A 771 -22.99 22.16 24.25
N GLY A 772 -22.22 21.72 23.24
CA GLY A 772 -22.70 20.78 22.21
C GLY A 772 -23.53 21.42 21.10
N TRP A 773 -23.46 22.74 20.96
CA TRP A 773 -24.00 23.48 19.81
C TRP A 773 -23.00 23.52 18.67
N TYR A 774 -23.48 23.64 17.44
CA TYR A 774 -22.69 23.69 16.23
C TYR A 774 -23.15 24.82 15.33
N ARG A 775 -22.21 25.43 14.61
CA ARG A 775 -22.51 26.12 13.36
C ARG A 775 -22.39 25.11 12.22
N VAL A 776 -23.36 25.10 11.32
CA VAL A 776 -23.35 24.22 10.15
C VAL A 776 -22.88 25.04 8.96
N ARG A 777 -21.59 24.95 8.61
CA ARG A 777 -20.93 25.80 7.62
C ARG A 777 -20.90 25.17 6.23
N ASN A 778 -21.33 25.89 5.21
CA ASN A 778 -21.32 25.45 3.82
C ASN A 778 -19.92 25.57 3.18
N ARG A 779 -19.50 24.58 2.37
CA ARG A 779 -18.19 24.58 1.72
C ARG A 779 -18.08 25.59 0.58
N ASN A 780 -19.13 25.79 -0.21
CA ASN A 780 -19.12 26.68 -1.37
C ASN A 780 -19.03 28.17 -0.97
N SER A 781 -19.81 28.58 0.03
CA SER A 781 -19.92 29.99 0.42
C SER A 781 -19.10 30.37 1.66
N GLY A 782 -18.73 29.39 2.50
CA GLY A 782 -18.15 29.62 3.82
C GLY A 782 -19.15 30.14 4.88
N LYS A 783 -20.42 30.32 4.52
CA LYS A 783 -21.50 30.82 5.38
C LYS A 783 -22.11 29.72 6.25
N VAL A 784 -22.88 30.11 7.26
CA VAL A 784 -23.51 29.19 8.21
C VAL A 784 -25.02 29.08 8.00
N LEU A 785 -25.57 27.92 8.34
CA LEU A 785 -27.01 27.65 8.36
C LEU A 785 -27.69 28.52 9.43
N GLY A 786 -28.74 29.23 9.06
CA GLY A 786 -29.53 30.10 9.93
C GLY A 786 -31.02 30.03 9.62
N VAL A 787 -31.84 30.65 10.46
CA VAL A 787 -33.29 30.75 10.23
C VAL A 787 -33.61 32.17 9.82
N ASP A 788 -34.30 32.33 8.68
CA ASP A 788 -34.52 33.65 8.10
C ASP A 788 -35.25 34.58 9.08
N GLY A 789 -34.72 35.79 9.21
CA GLY A 789 -35.21 36.82 10.14
C GLY A 789 -35.22 36.41 11.62
N MET A 790 -34.42 35.40 12.04
CA MET A 790 -34.45 34.81 13.39
C MET A 790 -35.86 34.34 13.81
N SER A 791 -36.69 33.98 12.83
CA SER A 791 -38.08 33.61 13.08
C SER A 791 -38.14 32.42 14.03
N THR A 792 -39.18 32.37 14.87
CA THR A 792 -39.51 31.21 15.70
C THR A 792 -40.80 30.53 15.22
N ALA A 793 -41.32 30.90 14.04
CA ALA A 793 -42.52 30.29 13.48
C ALA A 793 -42.23 28.92 12.85
N ASP A 794 -43.26 28.08 12.81
CA ASP A 794 -43.25 26.89 11.96
C ASP A 794 -43.20 27.28 10.48
N SER A 795 -42.55 26.45 9.68
CA SER A 795 -42.31 26.65 8.24
C SER A 795 -41.49 27.91 7.91
N ALA A 796 -40.80 28.50 8.90
CA ALA A 796 -39.84 29.55 8.61
C ALA A 796 -38.66 28.98 7.81
N HIS A 797 -38.29 29.66 6.73
CA HIS A 797 -37.23 29.21 5.84
C HIS A 797 -35.88 29.15 6.54
N VAL A 798 -35.14 28.11 6.22
CA VAL A 798 -33.74 27.98 6.57
C VAL A 798 -32.92 28.54 5.42
N VAL A 799 -31.92 29.34 5.77
CA VAL A 799 -31.07 30.08 4.82
C VAL A 799 -29.61 29.89 5.20
N GLN A 800 -28.71 30.31 4.32
CA GLN A 800 -27.33 30.59 4.72
C GLN A 800 -27.13 32.08 5.01
N TYR A 801 -26.24 32.39 5.96
CA TYR A 801 -25.90 33.76 6.32
C TYR A 801 -24.44 33.84 6.82
N ASP A 802 -23.83 35.02 6.72
CA ASP A 802 -22.55 35.28 7.38
C ASP A 802 -22.71 35.11 8.90
N ASP A 803 -21.76 34.43 9.55
CA ASP A 803 -21.86 34.23 10.99
C ASP A 803 -21.73 35.56 11.76
N ASN A 804 -22.83 36.00 12.36
CA ASN A 804 -22.95 37.21 13.17
C ASN A 804 -23.10 36.89 14.68
N GLY A 805 -22.96 35.62 15.07
CA GLY A 805 -23.04 35.17 16.46
C GLY A 805 -24.46 35.06 17.05
N THR A 806 -25.52 35.20 16.25
CA THR A 806 -26.90 35.07 16.75
C THR A 806 -27.29 33.62 17.01
N ALA A 807 -28.28 33.43 17.90
CA ALA A 807 -28.68 32.09 18.35
C ALA A 807 -29.34 31.25 17.25
N ASP A 808 -29.92 31.86 16.22
CA ASP A 808 -30.55 31.14 15.11
C ASP A 808 -29.52 30.48 14.17
N HIS A 809 -28.23 30.79 14.31
CA HIS A 809 -27.15 30.10 13.59
C HIS A 809 -26.61 28.87 14.34
N LEU A 810 -27.10 28.62 15.56
CA LEU A 810 -26.64 27.54 16.41
C LEU A 810 -27.61 26.37 16.38
N TRP A 811 -27.06 25.20 16.10
CA TRP A 811 -27.80 23.96 15.93
C TRP A 811 -27.27 22.86 16.85
N GLN A 812 -28.17 22.04 17.38
CA GLN A 812 -27.83 20.88 18.20
C GLN A 812 -28.29 19.61 17.49
N LEU A 813 -27.45 18.58 17.51
CA LEU A 813 -27.78 17.26 17.01
C LEU A 813 -28.41 16.46 18.17
N LEU A 814 -29.68 16.08 18.01
CA LEU A 814 -30.46 15.31 18.97
C LEU A 814 -30.53 13.84 18.57
#